data_AF-A0A133UH87-F1
#
_entry.id   AF-A0A133UH87-F1
#
_cell.length_a   1.000
_cell.length_b   1.000
_cell.length_c   1.000
_cell.angle_alpha   90.00
_cell.angle_beta   90.00
_cell.angle_gamma   90.00
#
_symmetry.space_group_name_H-M   'P 1'
#
loop_
_entity.id
_entity.type
_entity.pdbx_description
1 polymer ?
#
loop_
_entity_poly.entity_id
_entity_poly.type
_entity_poly.pdbx_seq_one_letter_code
_entity_poly.pdbx_strand_id
1 'polypeptide(L)'
;MSESEKQSGIIDIGSKIEEDLQSGEYDNFLFVTYGVDPDYLDLFPEDGDVTICSTGEEIQKLKDRDLPRDVELKRLNSHAKIYLMWNKERIKCWLGSFNFTEKGLLESIEWAASFTSDLHGYLKTEDILEGNLSSSPTGNTVIDQILDLVSKELNNENPENAVNFFRNKTDRLSLIYSLEPNTLRRGIKKKLENAKGSIKVRYFTPFMNKTGVLKFCETFPNKISPKDIEFQIFTNKPEESSYDEGTFLTSDHIEELKNHFDGNFEFFKRKEKDGGTEVKGREIRDSFLHLKFFTISFENLKGEKETFSIFTSANLTQKAWQKNANRLEVGVLVNDQNTNEKIKEFADSFETCFSIPDPGELEELDEAMEKIKRGNKTKEVWFEDIVQNRLSVSEDQVKIDWASHLPELNKPRCKVYFKNIVSGHSFSNTIELEEEDHSYIGQFDELMQRENLAIDFIEFEAKTDFQPPEKRVKSESIEEFVEGGKDGFIIRMDKLSDRDWNQAVVNEEIYTIESQDNIEIQEEKVDSLALRKRKDNPRMIQAMKNVDMQPHLKEGFFQGISKGVDEFENFGSFIRIDLLSNEHLNPPFDTLEFRDEGDNLVEPVGFSSTESGISYFFKNNFEGETLTATLKLPYRKYFDEKSTQIEIPLSKKQVSLNKLEEVKSLEFSHKIENLELEEIGEDQDKFISKNTEIRIEPPDKLLEEFDPNRVKYILKENSLFYKKPEINELGENIEPKSPYSTISYRGALNIGEDLYLLLPENSFQVKESGIEDFSKSWKEISEKIPPPKDPKDLITWFAADLSNVRFGNIPGNIKEKLDLDIWKNGKKLKNTVFPIIKEGNVFCVPIFYEDIDSKLNLKFVFKFSGETPYLSNFARTIRKFQIELEPKIETIRGSRRTKKISLNVLEGRKNLSIPIECEKGAKRPTLEGIRPKSEILDTVLEKIASRHDLFEYSRSHIYSPIPKENLVLHLSSK
;
A
#
# COMPACT_ATOMS: atom_id res chain seq x y z
N MET A 1 -17.05 3.99 -22.89
CA MET A 1 -17.67 5.30 -22.57
C MET A 1 -17.74 6.19 -23.80
N SER A 2 -18.93 6.73 -24.05
CA SER A 2 -19.22 7.78 -25.04
C SER A 2 -18.62 9.13 -24.64
N GLU A 3 -18.54 10.06 -25.60
CA GLU A 3 -17.98 11.40 -25.37
C GLU A 3 -18.87 12.29 -24.48
N SER A 4 -20.19 12.07 -24.51
CA SER A 4 -21.15 12.77 -23.65
C SER A 4 -21.09 12.30 -22.19
N GLU A 5 -20.81 11.02 -21.94
CA GLU A 5 -20.53 10.50 -20.57
C GLU A 5 -19.22 11.06 -20.03
N LYS A 6 -18.16 11.13 -20.86
CA LYS A 6 -16.88 11.73 -20.47
C LYS A 6 -16.99 13.22 -20.13
N GLN A 7 -17.89 13.94 -20.80
CA GLN A 7 -18.13 15.37 -20.55
C GLN A 7 -18.99 15.64 -19.32
N SER A 8 -20.04 14.84 -19.09
CA SER A 8 -20.96 15.03 -17.96
C SER A 8 -20.46 14.43 -16.65
N GLY A 9 -19.66 13.35 -16.71
CA GLY A 9 -19.25 12.59 -15.53
C GLY A 9 -20.35 11.72 -14.93
N ILE A 10 -21.48 11.55 -15.63
CA ILE A 10 -22.63 10.76 -15.19
C ILE A 10 -22.69 9.48 -16.04
N ILE A 11 -22.77 8.32 -15.38
CA ILE A 11 -22.82 7.00 -15.99
C ILE A 11 -23.91 6.14 -15.35
N ASP A 12 -24.38 5.12 -16.07
CA ASP A 12 -25.12 4.00 -15.48
C ASP A 12 -24.10 2.99 -14.95
N ILE A 13 -23.95 2.92 -13.63
CA ILE A 13 -22.95 2.07 -12.96
C ILE A 13 -23.31 0.59 -13.13
N GLY A 14 -24.59 0.23 -12.97
CA GLY A 14 -25.06 -1.14 -13.13
C GLY A 14 -24.73 -1.71 -14.50
N SER A 15 -25.10 -0.98 -15.57
CA SER A 15 -24.78 -1.38 -16.95
C SER A 15 -23.27 -1.54 -17.18
N LYS A 16 -22.44 -0.68 -16.57
CA LYS A 16 -20.97 -0.70 -16.75
C LYS A 16 -20.30 -1.86 -16.02
N ILE A 17 -20.79 -2.20 -14.83
CA ILE A 17 -20.27 -3.35 -14.08
C ILE A 17 -20.74 -4.65 -14.72
N GLU A 18 -21.99 -4.72 -15.19
CA GLU A 18 -22.49 -5.86 -15.95
C GLU A 18 -21.65 -6.09 -17.22
N GLU A 19 -21.37 -5.03 -17.98
CA GLU A 19 -20.46 -5.10 -19.15
C GLU A 19 -19.08 -5.67 -18.77
N ASP A 20 -18.51 -5.26 -17.64
CA ASP A 20 -17.20 -5.76 -17.19
C ASP A 20 -17.25 -7.24 -16.79
N LEU A 21 -18.27 -7.64 -16.04
CA LEU A 21 -18.47 -9.01 -15.58
C LEU A 21 -18.73 -9.97 -16.75
N GLN A 22 -19.55 -9.56 -17.72
CA GLN A 22 -19.95 -10.38 -18.86
C GLN A 22 -18.99 -10.27 -20.06
N SER A 23 -17.94 -9.44 -19.97
CA SER A 23 -16.97 -9.23 -21.06
C SER A 23 -16.21 -10.50 -21.46
N GLY A 24 -16.08 -11.46 -20.54
CA GLY A 24 -15.15 -12.58 -20.65
C GLY A 24 -13.67 -12.17 -20.55
N GLU A 25 -13.36 -10.92 -20.23
CA GLU A 25 -11.99 -10.44 -20.03
C GLU A 25 -11.41 -10.94 -18.70
N TYR A 26 -12.23 -11.00 -17.65
CA TYR A 26 -11.80 -11.35 -16.29
C TYR A 26 -12.33 -12.72 -15.87
N ASP A 27 -11.52 -13.49 -15.16
CA ASP A 27 -11.83 -14.84 -14.65
C ASP A 27 -11.66 -14.96 -13.13
N ASN A 28 -11.17 -13.92 -12.45
CA ASN A 28 -11.03 -13.86 -10.99
C ASN A 28 -11.69 -12.59 -10.44
N PHE A 29 -12.43 -12.71 -9.34
CA PHE A 29 -13.27 -11.66 -8.78
C PHE A 29 -13.20 -11.63 -7.24
N LEU A 30 -12.87 -10.48 -6.65
CA LEU A 30 -12.90 -10.27 -5.20
C LEU A 30 -13.66 -8.99 -4.88
N PHE A 31 -14.86 -9.14 -4.32
CA PHE A 31 -15.80 -8.04 -4.09
C PHE A 31 -15.94 -7.79 -2.58
N VAL A 32 -15.43 -6.66 -2.11
CA VAL A 32 -15.69 -6.16 -0.75
C VAL A 32 -16.89 -5.23 -0.80
N THR A 33 -17.98 -5.59 -0.14
CA THR A 33 -19.19 -4.76 -0.13
C THR A 33 -20.00 -4.93 1.15
N TYR A 34 -20.78 -3.90 1.50
CA TYR A 34 -21.62 -3.95 2.71
C TYR A 34 -22.95 -4.68 2.48
N GLY A 35 -23.45 -4.68 1.23
CA GLY A 35 -24.73 -5.27 0.86
C GLY A 35 -24.63 -5.94 -0.51
N VAL A 36 -25.30 -7.08 -0.66
CA VAL A 36 -25.30 -7.87 -1.89
C VAL A 36 -26.67 -8.51 -2.12
N ASP A 37 -27.23 -8.38 -3.32
CA ASP A 37 -28.44 -9.14 -3.67
C ASP A 37 -28.04 -10.45 -4.38
N PRO A 38 -28.57 -11.61 -3.94
CA PRO A 38 -28.20 -12.91 -4.49
C PRO A 38 -28.37 -13.00 -6.01
N ASP A 39 -29.39 -12.34 -6.55
CA ASP A 39 -29.73 -12.39 -7.98
C ASP A 39 -28.64 -11.75 -8.87
N TYR A 40 -27.76 -10.89 -8.32
CA TYR A 40 -26.61 -10.36 -9.06
C TYR A 40 -25.41 -11.31 -9.13
N LEU A 41 -25.43 -12.40 -8.38
CA LEU A 41 -24.39 -13.43 -8.51
C LEU A 41 -24.47 -14.16 -9.85
N ASP A 42 -25.59 -14.08 -10.56
CA ASP A 42 -25.78 -14.66 -11.90
C ASP A 42 -25.05 -13.85 -13.00
N LEU A 43 -24.59 -12.64 -12.70
CA LEU A 43 -23.89 -11.79 -13.67
C LEU A 43 -22.45 -12.22 -13.95
N PHE A 44 -21.86 -13.02 -13.08
CA PHE A 44 -20.48 -13.46 -13.20
C PHE A 44 -20.36 -14.67 -14.15
N PRO A 45 -19.21 -14.86 -14.80
CA PRO A 45 -18.99 -16.00 -15.68
C PRO A 45 -19.06 -17.34 -14.93
N GLU A 46 -19.54 -18.39 -15.61
CA GLU A 46 -19.72 -19.74 -15.03
C GLU A 46 -18.42 -20.34 -14.48
N ASP A 47 -17.31 -20.14 -15.19
CA ASP A 47 -15.98 -20.67 -14.82
C ASP A 47 -15.14 -19.68 -13.98
N GLY A 48 -15.72 -18.57 -13.50
CA GLY A 48 -15.00 -17.54 -12.77
C GLY A 48 -14.78 -17.86 -11.29
N ASP A 49 -13.58 -17.61 -10.78
CA ASP A 49 -13.28 -17.67 -9.33
C ASP A 49 -13.83 -16.42 -8.64
N VAL A 50 -14.84 -16.60 -7.76
CA VAL A 50 -15.55 -15.48 -7.12
C VAL A 50 -15.47 -15.57 -5.61
N THR A 51 -14.89 -14.53 -5.02
CA THR A 51 -14.87 -14.27 -3.58
C THR A 51 -15.70 -13.04 -3.23
N ILE A 52 -16.68 -13.19 -2.34
CA ILE A 52 -17.46 -12.07 -1.78
C ILE A 52 -17.09 -11.85 -0.32
N CYS A 53 -16.58 -10.65 -0.02
CA CYS A 53 -16.25 -10.19 1.32
C CYS A 53 -17.35 -9.24 1.83
N SER A 54 -18.16 -9.68 2.81
CA SER A 54 -19.29 -8.87 3.31
C SER A 54 -19.57 -9.05 4.81
N THR A 55 -20.60 -8.37 5.31
CA THR A 55 -21.05 -8.54 6.69
C THR A 55 -21.62 -9.94 6.93
N GLY A 56 -21.66 -10.41 8.19
CA GLY A 56 -22.17 -11.74 8.51
C GLY A 56 -23.64 -11.94 8.10
N GLU A 57 -24.45 -10.88 8.24
CA GLU A 57 -25.85 -10.83 7.81
C GLU A 57 -26.00 -11.10 6.30
N GLU A 58 -25.24 -10.39 5.47
CA GLU A 58 -25.30 -10.55 4.01
C GLU A 58 -24.75 -11.90 3.54
N ILE A 59 -23.71 -12.42 4.21
CA ILE A 59 -23.19 -13.76 3.91
C ILE A 59 -24.25 -14.82 4.22
N GLN A 60 -25.00 -14.68 5.31
CA GLN A 60 -26.07 -15.60 5.64
C GLN A 60 -27.22 -15.51 4.62
N LYS A 61 -27.59 -14.29 4.20
CA LYS A 61 -28.55 -14.05 3.12
C LYS A 61 -28.15 -14.78 1.82
N LEU A 62 -26.87 -14.78 1.48
CA LEU A 62 -26.34 -15.51 0.32
C LEU A 62 -26.40 -17.03 0.51
N LYS A 63 -25.99 -17.56 1.68
CA LYS A 63 -25.98 -19.01 1.98
C LYS A 63 -27.37 -19.64 2.04
N ASP A 64 -28.40 -18.87 2.39
CA ASP A 64 -29.77 -19.38 2.51
C ASP A 64 -30.46 -19.64 1.16
N ARG A 65 -29.89 -19.12 0.07
CA ARG A 65 -30.30 -19.37 -1.32
C ARG A 65 -29.51 -20.55 -1.90
N ASP A 66 -30.12 -21.28 -2.83
CA ASP A 66 -29.38 -22.19 -3.70
C ASP A 66 -28.52 -21.34 -4.63
N LEU A 67 -27.28 -21.09 -4.22
CA LEU A 67 -26.31 -20.39 -5.05
C LEU A 67 -26.02 -21.27 -6.27
N PRO A 68 -26.07 -20.73 -7.49
CA PRO A 68 -25.87 -21.52 -8.70
C PRO A 68 -24.45 -22.07 -8.87
N ARG A 69 -23.49 -21.72 -7.99
CA ARG A 69 -22.05 -21.96 -8.12
C ARG A 69 -21.29 -21.92 -6.78
N ASP A 70 -20.08 -22.48 -6.75
CA ASP A 70 -19.15 -22.42 -5.62
C ASP A 70 -18.54 -21.01 -5.48
N VAL A 71 -19.27 -20.08 -4.86
CA VAL A 71 -18.76 -18.75 -4.47
C VAL A 71 -18.08 -18.85 -3.12
N GLU A 72 -16.83 -18.38 -3.00
CA GLU A 72 -16.18 -18.24 -1.71
C GLU A 72 -16.73 -17.02 -0.96
N LEU A 73 -17.19 -17.22 0.29
CA LEU A 73 -17.75 -16.15 1.11
C LEU A 73 -16.83 -15.89 2.30
N LYS A 74 -16.35 -14.65 2.44
CA LYS A 74 -15.50 -14.19 3.55
C LYS A 74 -16.21 -13.11 4.33
N ARG A 75 -16.16 -13.20 5.67
CA ARG A 75 -16.71 -12.12 6.49
C ARG A 75 -15.71 -10.98 6.61
N LEU A 76 -16.21 -9.76 6.42
CA LEU A 76 -15.48 -8.52 6.63
C LEU A 76 -16.42 -7.43 7.13
N ASN A 77 -16.14 -6.87 8.31
CA ASN A 77 -16.92 -5.77 8.87
C ASN A 77 -16.48 -4.42 8.27
N SER A 78 -16.68 -4.28 6.96
CA SER A 78 -16.28 -3.11 6.18
C SER A 78 -17.50 -2.37 5.63
N HIS A 79 -17.46 -1.04 5.65
CA HIS A 79 -18.43 -0.21 4.95
C HIS A 79 -17.89 0.24 3.57
N ALA A 80 -16.67 -0.16 3.22
CA ALA A 80 -16.09 0.06 1.89
C ALA A 80 -16.84 -0.74 0.81
N LYS A 81 -16.84 -0.20 -0.42
CA LYS A 81 -17.29 -0.92 -1.61
C LYS A 81 -16.18 -0.91 -2.66
N ILE A 82 -15.53 -2.05 -2.79
CA ILE A 82 -14.34 -2.27 -3.62
C ILE A 82 -14.59 -3.53 -4.43
N TYR A 83 -14.49 -3.44 -5.76
CA TYR A 83 -14.75 -4.56 -6.65
C TYR A 83 -13.52 -4.78 -7.52
N LEU A 84 -12.77 -5.85 -7.23
CA LEU A 84 -11.57 -6.24 -7.96
C LEU A 84 -11.93 -7.35 -8.96
N MET A 85 -11.47 -7.19 -10.19
CA MET A 85 -11.66 -8.15 -11.29
C MET A 85 -10.34 -8.27 -12.03
N TRP A 86 -9.83 -9.47 -12.23
CA TRP A 86 -8.56 -9.65 -12.91
C TRP A 86 -8.48 -10.95 -13.71
N ASN A 87 -7.48 -11.00 -14.57
CA ASN A 87 -7.05 -12.20 -15.28
C ASN A 87 -5.52 -12.35 -15.15
N LYS A 88 -4.89 -13.12 -16.03
CA LYS A 88 -3.43 -13.33 -16.02
C LYS A 88 -2.61 -12.10 -16.40
N GLU A 89 -3.20 -11.13 -17.09
CA GLU A 89 -2.52 -10.00 -17.72
C GLU A 89 -2.97 -8.64 -17.18
N ARG A 90 -4.19 -8.52 -16.65
CA ARG A 90 -4.85 -7.25 -16.35
C ARG A 90 -5.73 -7.32 -15.12
N ILE A 91 -5.88 -6.17 -14.49
CA ILE A 91 -6.77 -5.96 -13.34
C ILE A 91 -7.56 -4.68 -13.49
N LYS A 92 -8.83 -4.75 -13.09
CA LYS A 92 -9.75 -3.63 -12.95
C LYS A 92 -10.26 -3.55 -11.53
N CYS A 93 -10.32 -2.33 -11.02
CA CYS A 93 -10.87 -2.02 -9.71
C CYS A 93 -11.99 -0.99 -9.88
N TRP A 94 -13.16 -1.27 -9.29
CA TRP A 94 -14.15 -0.26 -8.97
C TRP A 94 -14.13 0.09 -7.49
N LEU A 95 -14.36 1.36 -7.20
CA LEU A 95 -14.45 1.92 -5.86
C LEU A 95 -15.62 2.90 -5.84
N GLY A 96 -16.47 2.89 -4.81
CA GLY A 96 -17.60 3.81 -4.76
C GLY A 96 -18.42 3.79 -3.48
N SER A 97 -19.58 4.44 -3.52
CA SER A 97 -20.60 4.40 -2.45
C SER A 97 -21.67 3.34 -2.69
N PHE A 98 -21.73 2.74 -3.88
CA PHE A 98 -22.76 1.78 -4.29
C PHE A 98 -22.50 0.37 -3.77
N ASN A 99 -23.53 -0.24 -3.17
CA ASN A 99 -23.56 -1.67 -2.85
C ASN A 99 -23.87 -2.51 -4.09
N PHE A 100 -23.62 -3.82 -4.02
CA PHE A 100 -23.92 -4.74 -5.12
C PHE A 100 -25.37 -5.24 -5.02
N THR A 101 -26.29 -4.28 -4.97
CA THR A 101 -27.74 -4.45 -4.80
C THR A 101 -28.49 -3.64 -5.85
N GLU A 102 -29.78 -3.90 -6.04
CA GLU A 102 -30.60 -3.18 -7.03
C GLU A 102 -30.62 -1.69 -6.73
N LYS A 103 -30.85 -1.37 -5.45
CA LYS A 103 -30.84 0.01 -4.96
C LYS A 103 -29.49 0.71 -5.21
N GLY A 104 -28.37 -0.01 -5.05
CA GLY A 104 -27.03 0.55 -5.21
C GLY A 104 -26.61 0.71 -6.68
N LEU A 105 -26.93 -0.27 -7.53
CA LEU A 105 -26.48 -0.30 -8.92
C LEU A 105 -27.39 0.48 -9.89
N LEU A 106 -28.70 0.48 -9.63
CA LEU A 106 -29.70 0.94 -10.60
C LEU A 106 -30.57 2.09 -10.10
N GLU A 107 -30.85 2.16 -8.80
CA GLU A 107 -31.81 3.14 -8.28
C GLU A 107 -31.13 4.42 -7.79
N SER A 108 -30.13 4.32 -6.92
CA SER A 108 -29.58 5.45 -6.16
C SER A 108 -28.60 6.32 -6.96
N ILE A 109 -28.43 7.58 -6.52
CA ILE A 109 -27.35 8.44 -7.01
C ILE A 109 -26.11 8.17 -6.18
N GLU A 110 -25.06 7.68 -6.83
CA GLU A 110 -23.84 7.18 -6.20
C GLU A 110 -22.60 7.84 -6.82
N TRP A 111 -21.43 7.75 -6.16
CA TRP A 111 -20.16 7.96 -6.86
C TRP A 111 -19.48 6.62 -7.16
N ALA A 112 -18.74 6.61 -8.26
CA ALA A 112 -17.89 5.51 -8.66
C ALA A 112 -16.58 6.06 -9.24
N ALA A 113 -15.50 5.33 -8.98
CA ALA A 113 -14.22 5.48 -9.65
C ALA A 113 -13.78 4.11 -10.16
N SER A 114 -13.27 4.05 -11.39
CA SER A 114 -12.68 2.84 -11.95
C SER A 114 -11.23 3.06 -12.32
N PHE A 115 -10.41 2.04 -12.06
CA PHE A 115 -8.99 2.00 -12.35
C PHE A 115 -8.68 0.69 -13.06
N THR A 116 -7.86 0.75 -14.12
CA THR A 116 -7.41 -0.45 -14.85
C THR A 116 -5.90 -0.38 -14.99
N SER A 117 -5.23 -1.54 -14.90
CA SER A 117 -3.80 -1.67 -15.15
C SER A 117 -3.46 -3.07 -15.65
N ASP A 118 -2.28 -3.20 -16.25
CA ASP A 118 -1.68 -4.50 -16.54
C ASP A 118 -1.07 -5.08 -15.25
N LEU A 119 -0.98 -6.41 -15.16
CA LEU A 119 -0.36 -7.15 -14.07
C LEU A 119 1.08 -7.53 -14.40
N HIS A 120 2.01 -7.37 -13.45
CA HIS A 120 3.42 -7.74 -13.60
C HIS A 120 3.70 -9.24 -13.35
N GLY A 121 2.69 -9.98 -12.89
CA GLY A 121 2.74 -11.41 -12.61
C GLY A 121 1.35 -11.96 -12.37
N TYR A 122 1.22 -13.29 -12.34
CA TYR A 122 -0.05 -13.92 -12.03
C TYR A 122 -0.43 -13.64 -10.57
N LEU A 123 -1.57 -13.00 -10.36
CA LEU A 123 -2.14 -12.72 -9.05
C LEU A 123 -3.21 -13.77 -8.76
N LYS A 124 -3.08 -14.49 -7.66
CA LYS A 124 -4.12 -15.41 -7.19
C LYS A 124 -4.99 -14.76 -6.13
N THR A 125 -6.23 -15.25 -6.01
CA THR A 125 -7.15 -14.84 -4.94
C THR A 125 -6.51 -15.09 -3.57
N GLU A 126 -5.86 -16.24 -3.37
CA GLU A 126 -5.19 -16.59 -2.12
C GLU A 126 -4.05 -15.61 -1.78
N ASP A 127 -3.35 -15.04 -2.75
CA ASP A 127 -2.28 -14.07 -2.48
C ASP A 127 -2.84 -12.81 -1.79
N ILE A 128 -4.06 -12.39 -2.16
CA ILE A 128 -4.75 -11.26 -1.52
C ILE A 128 -5.24 -11.67 -0.12
N LEU A 129 -5.89 -12.84 -0.02
CA LEU A 129 -6.49 -13.34 1.22
C LEU A 129 -5.43 -13.64 2.30
N GLU A 130 -4.27 -14.15 1.93
CA GLU A 130 -3.20 -14.55 2.85
C GLU A 130 -2.18 -13.44 3.12
N GLY A 131 -2.25 -12.31 2.41
CA GLY A 131 -1.24 -11.25 2.55
C GLY A 131 0.08 -11.58 1.87
N ASN A 132 0.08 -12.35 0.78
CA ASN A 132 1.28 -12.72 0.03
C ASN A 132 1.45 -11.85 -1.23
N LEU A 133 1.13 -10.55 -1.13
CA LEU A 133 1.21 -9.63 -2.26
C LEU A 133 2.64 -9.13 -2.52
N SER A 134 3.01 -9.09 -3.80
CA SER A 134 4.18 -8.32 -4.22
C SER A 134 4.01 -6.82 -3.89
N SER A 135 5.11 -6.09 -3.79
CA SER A 135 5.12 -4.66 -3.44
C SER A 135 4.40 -3.74 -4.43
N SER A 136 4.31 -4.13 -5.70
CA SER A 136 3.61 -3.38 -6.76
C SER A 136 3.17 -4.33 -7.88
N PRO A 137 2.08 -5.08 -7.67
CA PRO A 137 1.63 -6.10 -8.60
C PRO A 137 1.16 -5.52 -9.93
N THR A 138 0.74 -4.24 -9.96
CA THR A 138 0.11 -3.64 -11.14
C THR A 138 0.85 -2.42 -11.70
N GLY A 139 1.75 -1.83 -10.92
CA GLY A 139 2.34 -0.51 -11.22
C GLY A 139 1.33 0.65 -11.20
N ASN A 140 0.03 0.40 -10.95
CA ASN A 140 -0.98 1.41 -10.73
C ASN A 140 -1.15 1.63 -9.23
N THR A 141 -0.73 2.80 -8.78
CA THR A 141 -0.66 3.11 -7.36
C THR A 141 -2.00 3.11 -6.64
N VAL A 142 -3.12 3.42 -7.29
CA VAL A 142 -4.42 3.33 -6.61
C VAL A 142 -4.82 1.86 -6.44
N ILE A 143 -4.61 1.04 -7.48
CA ILE A 143 -4.91 -0.39 -7.40
C ILE A 143 -3.99 -1.09 -6.39
N ASP A 144 -2.69 -0.80 -6.39
CA ASP A 144 -1.74 -1.37 -5.43
C ASP A 144 -2.08 -0.96 -3.98
N GLN A 145 -2.52 0.28 -3.74
CA GLN A 145 -3.00 0.71 -2.41
C GLN A 145 -4.30 0.00 -2.01
N ILE A 146 -5.20 -0.26 -2.96
CA ILE A 146 -6.45 -0.98 -2.70
C ILE A 146 -6.16 -2.45 -2.38
N LEU A 147 -5.27 -3.09 -3.12
CA LEU A 147 -4.83 -4.46 -2.86
C LEU A 147 -4.19 -4.58 -1.47
N ASP A 148 -3.29 -3.65 -1.12
CA ASP A 148 -2.74 -3.55 0.25
C ASP A 148 -3.85 -3.39 1.29
N LEU A 149 -4.73 -2.39 1.11
CA LEU A 149 -5.80 -2.11 2.05
C LEU A 149 -6.73 -3.30 2.27
N VAL A 150 -7.19 -3.94 1.20
CA VAL A 150 -8.10 -5.10 1.26
C VAL A 150 -7.41 -6.29 1.90
N SER A 151 -6.20 -6.61 1.45
CA SER A 151 -5.42 -7.73 1.98
C SER A 151 -5.17 -7.56 3.48
N LYS A 152 -4.77 -6.35 3.89
CA LYS A 152 -4.48 -6.03 5.28
C LYS A 152 -5.71 -6.02 6.14
N GLU A 153 -6.81 -5.49 5.64
CA GLU A 153 -8.08 -5.51 6.37
C GLU A 153 -8.55 -6.95 6.62
N LEU A 154 -8.47 -7.82 5.62
CA LEU A 154 -8.81 -9.24 5.76
C LEU A 154 -7.91 -9.98 6.77
N ASN A 155 -6.66 -9.50 6.90
CA ASN A 155 -5.64 -10.05 7.80
C ASN A 155 -5.54 -9.27 9.13
N ASN A 156 -6.43 -8.32 9.37
CA ASN A 156 -6.42 -7.41 10.52
C ASN A 156 -5.05 -6.73 10.75
N GLU A 157 -4.38 -6.29 9.68
CA GLU A 157 -3.06 -5.64 9.68
C GLU A 157 -3.14 -4.15 9.30
N ASN A 158 -2.06 -3.38 9.52
CA ASN A 158 -1.99 -2.00 9.04
C ASN A 158 -1.54 -1.97 7.57
N PRO A 159 -2.18 -1.19 6.69
CA PRO A 159 -1.79 -1.09 5.28
C PRO A 159 -0.60 -0.14 5.10
N GLU A 160 0.59 -0.63 5.46
CA GLU A 160 1.82 0.16 5.51
C GLU A 160 2.18 0.80 4.16
N ASN A 161 1.92 0.13 3.03
CA ASN A 161 2.13 0.79 1.74
C ASN A 161 1.13 1.90 1.51
N ALA A 162 -0.16 1.68 1.76
CA ALA A 162 -1.15 2.74 1.61
C ALA A 162 -0.77 3.98 2.43
N VAL A 163 -0.21 3.78 3.63
CA VAL A 163 0.33 4.84 4.48
C VAL A 163 1.57 5.49 3.88
N ASN A 164 2.53 4.69 3.43
CA ASN A 164 3.78 5.17 2.84
C ASN A 164 3.51 5.96 1.54
N PHE A 165 2.61 5.46 0.70
CA PHE A 165 2.12 6.15 -0.49
C PHE A 165 1.45 7.48 -0.13
N PHE A 166 0.53 7.48 0.83
CA PHE A 166 -0.12 8.71 1.28
C PHE A 166 0.88 9.75 1.86
N ARG A 167 1.94 9.29 2.55
CA ARG A 167 2.97 10.16 3.13
C ARG A 167 3.93 10.73 2.10
N ASN A 168 4.44 9.85 1.22
CA ASN A 168 5.62 10.11 0.40
C ASN A 168 5.28 10.43 -1.06
N LYS A 169 4.06 10.16 -1.52
CA LYS A 169 3.65 10.39 -2.91
C LYS A 169 2.78 11.63 -3.05
N THR A 170 2.98 12.34 -4.15
CA THR A 170 2.10 13.45 -4.56
C THR A 170 1.43 13.10 -5.89
N ASP A 171 0.52 12.14 -5.83
CA ASP A 171 -0.28 11.73 -6.98
C ASP A 171 -1.49 12.62 -7.20
N ARG A 172 -2.01 12.60 -8.43
CA ARG A 172 -3.27 13.27 -8.80
C ARG A 172 -4.47 12.78 -7.98
N LEU A 173 -4.46 11.50 -7.62
CA LEU A 173 -5.48 10.84 -6.80
C LEU A 173 -4.76 10.05 -5.71
N SER A 174 -5.29 10.06 -4.49
CA SER A 174 -4.77 9.26 -3.38
C SER A 174 -5.89 8.46 -2.73
N LEU A 175 -5.67 7.17 -2.50
CA LEU A 175 -6.56 6.39 -1.67
C LEU A 175 -6.46 6.90 -0.22
N ILE A 176 -7.60 7.03 0.43
CA ILE A 176 -7.72 7.43 1.83
C ILE A 176 -8.74 6.54 2.52
N TYR A 177 -8.54 6.29 3.81
CA TYR A 177 -9.36 5.36 4.58
C TYR A 177 -9.42 5.73 6.08
N SER A 178 -10.42 5.22 6.79
CA SER A 178 -10.73 5.62 8.18
C SER A 178 -9.97 4.84 9.28
N LEU A 179 -9.48 3.64 8.99
CA LEU A 179 -8.77 2.81 9.97
C LEU A 179 -7.39 3.34 10.33
N GLU A 180 -6.82 2.88 11.43
CA GLU A 180 -5.49 3.32 11.84
C GLU A 180 -4.40 2.89 10.85
N PRO A 181 -3.47 3.80 10.48
CA PRO A 181 -3.56 5.24 10.72
C PRO A 181 -4.60 5.91 9.81
N ASN A 182 -5.53 6.68 10.40
CA ASN A 182 -6.67 7.27 9.69
C ASN A 182 -6.23 8.31 8.64
N THR A 183 -5.98 7.84 7.42
CA THR A 183 -5.47 8.66 6.29
C THR A 183 -6.54 9.60 5.75
N LEU A 184 -7.83 9.25 5.89
CA LEU A 184 -8.96 10.13 5.61
C LEU A 184 -8.89 11.44 6.41
N ARG A 185 -8.76 11.36 7.74
CA ARG A 185 -8.63 12.54 8.62
C ARG A 185 -7.29 13.26 8.38
N ARG A 186 -6.19 12.52 8.24
CA ARG A 186 -4.85 13.09 8.03
C ARG A 186 -4.74 13.83 6.69
N GLY A 187 -5.41 13.35 5.64
CA GLY A 187 -5.46 13.98 4.32
C GLY A 187 -6.04 15.38 4.38
N ILE A 188 -7.18 15.53 5.04
CA ILE A 188 -7.83 16.82 5.25
C ILE A 188 -6.92 17.75 6.06
N LYS A 189 -6.36 17.25 7.18
CA LYS A 189 -5.47 18.03 8.03
C LYS A 189 -4.26 18.57 7.25
N LYS A 190 -3.55 17.68 6.54
CA LYS A 190 -2.36 18.00 5.73
C LYS A 190 -2.67 19.06 4.67
N LYS A 191 -3.82 18.99 4.01
CA LYS A 191 -4.23 19.99 3.01
C LYS A 191 -4.51 21.37 3.61
N LEU A 192 -5.05 21.40 4.83
CA LEU A 192 -5.39 22.65 5.51
C LEU A 192 -4.24 23.25 6.33
N GLU A 193 -3.08 22.59 6.41
CA GLU A 193 -1.90 23.10 7.14
C GLU A 193 -1.46 24.49 6.67
N ASN A 194 -1.67 24.81 5.39
CA ASN A 194 -1.34 26.10 4.80
C ASN A 194 -2.56 26.99 4.55
N ALA A 195 -3.73 26.65 5.09
CA ALA A 195 -4.92 27.49 4.97
C ALA A 195 -4.77 28.79 5.78
N LYS A 196 -5.29 29.88 5.21
CA LYS A 196 -5.37 31.22 5.78
C LYS A 196 -6.77 31.79 5.56
N GLY A 197 -7.34 32.39 6.60
CA GLY A 197 -8.67 32.99 6.53
C GLY A 197 -9.78 31.93 6.52
N SER A 198 -10.91 32.29 5.90
CA SER A 198 -12.13 31.47 5.92
C SER A 198 -12.03 30.23 5.04
N ILE A 199 -12.64 29.14 5.50
CA ILE A 199 -12.71 27.86 4.80
C ILE A 199 -14.15 27.58 4.45
N LYS A 200 -14.42 27.26 3.18
CA LYS A 200 -15.74 26.83 2.72
C LYS A 200 -15.76 25.31 2.52
N VAL A 201 -16.65 24.64 3.24
CA VAL A 201 -16.90 23.19 3.19
C VAL A 201 -18.28 22.97 2.59
N ARG A 202 -18.37 22.20 1.51
CA ARG A 202 -19.64 21.70 0.96
C ARG A 202 -19.65 20.20 1.01
N TYR A 203 -20.65 19.61 1.68
CA TYR A 203 -20.75 18.17 1.84
C TYR A 203 -22.13 17.67 1.36
N PHE A 204 -22.13 16.85 0.31
CA PHE A 204 -23.29 16.05 -0.11
C PHE A 204 -23.25 14.69 0.61
N THR A 205 -24.26 14.38 1.43
CA THR A 205 -24.31 13.13 2.20
C THR A 205 -25.76 12.74 2.50
N PRO A 206 -26.14 11.44 2.45
CA PRO A 206 -27.45 10.98 2.88
C PRO A 206 -27.60 11.10 4.38
N PHE A 207 -26.61 10.63 5.14
CA PHE A 207 -26.71 10.47 6.59
C PHE A 207 -25.75 11.43 7.29
N MET A 208 -26.26 12.09 8.34
CA MET A 208 -25.47 12.99 9.17
C MET A 208 -26.07 13.17 10.56
N ASN A 209 -25.21 13.46 11.54
CA ASN A 209 -25.68 13.92 12.84
C ASN A 209 -24.75 14.99 13.40
N LYS A 210 -25.25 15.74 14.40
CA LYS A 210 -24.53 16.87 15.01
C LYS A 210 -23.12 16.46 15.44
N THR A 211 -23.00 15.35 16.14
CA THR A 211 -21.70 14.83 16.61
C THR A 211 -20.75 14.53 15.45
N GLY A 212 -21.26 13.97 14.35
CA GLY A 212 -20.47 13.71 13.14
C GLY A 212 -19.92 14.98 12.48
N VAL A 213 -20.74 16.03 12.38
CA VAL A 213 -20.31 17.36 11.89
C VAL A 213 -19.15 17.90 12.73
N LEU A 214 -19.33 17.89 14.06
CA LEU A 214 -18.30 18.39 15.00
C LEU A 214 -17.01 17.55 14.92
N LYS A 215 -17.13 16.21 14.85
CA LYS A 215 -15.99 15.30 14.73
C LYS A 215 -15.25 15.47 13.42
N PHE A 216 -15.94 15.76 12.32
CA PHE A 216 -15.31 16.12 11.06
C PHE A 216 -14.50 17.42 11.21
N CYS A 217 -15.04 18.46 11.84
CA CYS A 217 -14.30 19.70 12.08
C CYS A 217 -13.06 19.49 12.97
N GLU A 218 -13.07 18.54 13.90
CA GLU A 218 -11.87 18.15 14.65
C GLU A 218 -10.71 17.61 13.79
N THR A 219 -10.92 17.32 12.48
CA THR A 219 -9.80 16.99 11.57
C THR A 219 -8.97 18.21 11.20
N PHE A 220 -9.53 19.41 11.38
CA PHE A 220 -8.94 20.65 10.89
C PHE A 220 -7.78 21.04 11.83
N PRO A 221 -6.71 21.67 11.30
CA PRO A 221 -5.67 22.23 12.15
C PRO A 221 -6.23 23.17 13.23
N ASN A 222 -5.74 23.08 14.46
CA ASN A 222 -6.21 23.87 15.62
C ASN A 222 -6.22 25.39 15.41
N LYS A 223 -5.50 25.90 14.41
CA LYS A 223 -5.46 27.32 14.03
C LYS A 223 -6.75 27.79 13.32
N ILE A 224 -7.58 26.89 12.83
CA ILE A 224 -8.86 27.22 12.18
C ILE A 224 -9.94 27.17 13.25
N SER A 225 -10.53 28.33 13.54
CA SER A 225 -11.65 28.42 14.49
C SER A 225 -12.95 28.01 13.80
N PRO A 226 -13.94 27.45 14.51
CA PRO A 226 -15.26 27.14 13.94
C PRO A 226 -15.92 28.33 13.22
N LYS A 227 -15.86 29.54 13.79
CA LYS A 227 -16.34 30.77 13.16
C LYS A 227 -15.73 31.11 11.78
N ASP A 228 -14.56 30.56 11.47
CA ASP A 228 -13.88 30.78 10.18
C ASP A 228 -14.32 29.74 9.14
N ILE A 229 -15.24 28.84 9.48
CA ILE A 229 -15.73 27.76 8.62
C ILE A 229 -17.14 28.10 8.14
N GLU A 230 -17.31 28.24 6.83
CA GLU A 230 -18.60 28.19 6.15
C GLU A 230 -18.91 26.73 5.81
N PHE A 231 -19.91 26.15 6.47
CA PHE A 231 -20.25 24.73 6.33
C PHE A 231 -21.64 24.56 5.73
N GLN A 232 -21.70 23.95 4.55
CA GLN A 232 -22.93 23.66 3.82
C GLN A 232 -23.14 22.14 3.72
N ILE A 233 -24.29 21.65 4.19
CA ILE A 233 -24.68 20.25 4.06
C ILE A 233 -25.84 20.13 3.07
N PHE A 234 -25.72 19.22 2.11
CA PHE A 234 -26.72 18.90 1.10
C PHE A 234 -27.17 17.45 1.26
N THR A 235 -28.48 17.22 1.43
CA THR A 235 -29.04 15.89 1.70
C THR A 235 -30.38 15.63 1.01
N ASN A 236 -30.91 14.42 1.16
CA ASN A 236 -32.24 14.04 0.69
C ASN A 236 -33.35 14.73 1.50
N LYS A 237 -34.57 14.65 0.98
CA LYS A 237 -35.77 14.77 1.82
C LYS A 237 -35.81 13.55 2.76
N PRO A 238 -36.06 13.71 4.07
CA PRO A 238 -36.17 12.57 4.95
C PRO A 238 -37.50 11.85 4.74
N GLU A 239 -37.42 10.53 4.68
CA GLU A 239 -38.56 9.62 4.60
C GLU A 239 -38.37 8.54 5.65
N GLU A 240 -39.45 8.14 6.34
CA GLU A 240 -39.41 7.18 7.45
C GLU A 240 -38.77 5.84 7.04
N SER A 241 -38.96 5.41 5.79
CA SER A 241 -38.39 4.17 5.23
C SER A 241 -36.89 4.22 4.94
N SER A 242 -36.27 5.40 4.97
CA SER A 242 -34.92 5.62 4.44
C SER A 242 -33.88 5.98 5.51
N TYR A 243 -34.27 6.16 6.77
CA TYR A 243 -33.40 6.67 7.84
C TYR A 243 -33.52 5.88 9.12
N ASP A 244 -32.37 5.68 9.78
CA ASP A 244 -32.29 5.11 11.12
C ASP A 244 -32.27 6.21 12.18
N GLU A 245 -32.68 5.85 13.40
CA GLU A 245 -32.58 6.73 14.57
C GLU A 245 -31.16 7.30 14.74
N GLY A 246 -31.06 8.63 14.90
CA GLY A 246 -29.79 9.31 15.14
C GLY A 246 -28.89 9.50 13.91
N THR A 247 -29.41 9.30 12.70
CA THR A 247 -28.68 9.47 11.43
C THR A 247 -29.09 10.71 10.62
N PHE A 248 -29.87 11.61 11.23
CA PHE A 248 -30.30 12.87 10.62
C PHE A 248 -30.23 14.05 11.61
N LEU A 249 -30.25 15.29 11.10
CA LEU A 249 -30.29 16.52 11.90
C LEU A 249 -31.73 16.96 12.14
N THR A 250 -32.05 17.34 13.38
CA THR A 250 -33.33 17.97 13.77
C THR A 250 -33.20 19.49 13.72
N SER A 251 -34.31 20.22 13.82
CA SER A 251 -34.29 21.69 13.87
C SER A 251 -33.38 22.23 14.99
N ASP A 252 -33.47 21.67 16.20
CA ASP A 252 -32.61 22.00 17.34
C ASP A 252 -31.12 21.78 17.02
N HIS A 253 -30.79 20.65 16.37
CA HIS A 253 -29.41 20.38 15.97
C HIS A 253 -28.88 21.41 14.96
N ILE A 254 -29.73 21.87 14.03
CA ILE A 254 -29.37 22.88 13.03
C ILE A 254 -29.10 24.23 13.70
N GLU A 255 -29.93 24.64 14.66
CA GLU A 255 -29.74 25.90 15.40
C GLU A 255 -28.45 25.88 16.23
N GLU A 256 -28.19 24.78 16.94
CA GLU A 256 -26.94 24.62 17.69
C GLU A 256 -25.71 24.70 16.79
N LEU A 257 -25.74 24.07 15.61
CA LEU A 257 -24.64 24.15 14.65
C LEU A 257 -24.49 25.58 14.10
N LYS A 258 -25.58 26.29 13.80
CA LYS A 258 -25.52 27.71 13.43
C LYS A 258 -24.84 28.56 14.49
N ASN A 259 -25.17 28.35 15.76
CA ASN A 259 -24.51 29.03 16.87
C ASN A 259 -23.02 28.67 16.98
N HIS A 260 -22.67 27.40 16.76
CA HIS A 260 -21.29 26.92 16.80
C HIS A 260 -20.40 27.54 15.71
N PHE A 261 -20.96 27.75 14.51
CA PHE A 261 -20.26 28.31 13.34
C PHE A 261 -20.48 29.83 13.15
N ASP A 262 -20.95 30.54 14.17
CA ASP A 262 -21.21 32.01 14.13
C ASP A 262 -22.12 32.43 12.96
N GLY A 263 -23.19 31.65 12.74
CA GLY A 263 -24.15 31.83 11.66
C GLY A 263 -23.74 31.23 10.31
N ASN A 264 -22.51 30.74 10.16
CA ASN A 264 -21.99 30.23 8.88
C ASN A 264 -22.30 28.74 8.60
N PHE A 265 -23.39 28.22 9.17
CA PHE A 265 -23.86 26.85 8.92
C PHE A 265 -25.17 26.87 8.13
N GLU A 266 -25.18 26.16 7.00
CA GLU A 266 -26.35 26.05 6.13
C GLU A 266 -26.70 24.57 5.88
N PHE A 267 -27.98 24.27 6.03
CA PHE A 267 -28.56 22.96 5.79
C PHE A 267 -29.49 23.04 4.59
N PHE A 268 -29.24 22.21 3.59
CA PHE A 268 -29.99 22.15 2.35
C PHE A 268 -30.57 20.75 2.17
N LYS A 269 -31.86 20.70 1.84
CA LYS A 269 -32.55 19.48 1.43
C LYS A 269 -32.82 19.51 -0.07
N ARG A 270 -32.96 18.34 -0.67
CA ARG A 270 -33.35 18.22 -2.08
C ARG A 270 -34.73 18.88 -2.31
N LYS A 271 -34.88 19.63 -3.40
CA LYS A 271 -36.14 20.29 -3.79
C LYS A 271 -37.20 19.28 -4.22
N GLU A 272 -38.47 19.63 -4.01
CA GLU A 272 -39.59 18.90 -4.61
C GLU A 272 -39.62 19.11 -6.13
N LYS A 273 -40.11 18.10 -6.86
CA LYS A 273 -40.14 18.10 -8.32
C LYS A 273 -41.22 19.00 -8.90
N ASP A 274 -40.81 19.76 -9.92
CA ASP A 274 -41.62 20.06 -11.09
C ASP A 274 -40.76 19.83 -12.35
N GLY A 275 -40.70 18.59 -12.87
CA GLY A 275 -40.12 18.31 -14.21
C GLY A 275 -38.71 17.71 -14.30
N GLY A 276 -38.19 17.10 -13.23
CA GLY A 276 -36.87 16.43 -13.25
C GLY A 276 -35.74 17.33 -12.76
N THR A 277 -34.65 16.72 -12.28
CA THR A 277 -33.47 17.45 -11.80
C THR A 277 -32.42 17.45 -12.91
N GLU A 278 -32.07 18.63 -13.46
CA GLU A 278 -31.08 18.72 -14.54
C GLU A 278 -29.70 19.14 -13.99
N VAL A 279 -28.67 18.34 -14.26
CA VAL A 279 -27.27 18.63 -13.92
C VAL A 279 -26.45 18.65 -15.20
N LYS A 280 -25.81 19.78 -15.49
CA LYS A 280 -24.98 19.98 -16.71
C LYS A 280 -25.65 19.50 -18.02
N GLY A 281 -26.94 19.77 -18.23
CA GLY A 281 -27.61 19.38 -19.48
C GLY A 281 -28.20 17.97 -19.49
N ARG A 282 -28.10 17.22 -18.39
CA ARG A 282 -28.67 15.87 -18.25
C ARG A 282 -29.66 15.82 -17.09
N GLU A 283 -30.83 15.26 -17.34
CA GLU A 283 -31.75 14.87 -16.29
C GLU A 283 -31.13 13.72 -15.48
N ILE A 284 -31.07 13.89 -14.16
CA ILE A 284 -30.71 12.83 -13.21
C ILE A 284 -31.99 12.31 -12.54
N ARG A 285 -32.01 11.00 -12.26
CA ARG A 285 -33.14 10.36 -11.59
C ARG A 285 -33.39 11.02 -10.24
N ASP A 286 -34.65 11.07 -9.85
CA ASP A 286 -35.08 11.58 -8.55
C ASP A 286 -35.11 10.47 -7.51
N SER A 287 -33.98 9.80 -7.42
CA SER A 287 -33.77 8.68 -6.54
C SER A 287 -32.94 9.09 -5.34
N PHE A 288 -32.92 8.27 -4.31
CA PHE A 288 -32.15 8.52 -3.10
C PHE A 288 -30.67 8.88 -3.40
N LEU A 289 -30.22 10.02 -2.87
CA LEU A 289 -28.85 10.49 -2.92
C LEU A 289 -28.02 9.70 -1.92
N HIS A 290 -27.29 8.70 -2.38
CA HIS A 290 -26.38 7.91 -1.54
C HIS A 290 -24.90 8.27 -1.76
N LEU A 291 -24.62 9.19 -2.69
CA LEU A 291 -23.36 9.89 -2.90
C LEU A 291 -22.85 10.55 -1.60
N LYS A 292 -21.59 10.25 -1.21
CA LYS A 292 -20.85 11.03 -0.21
C LYS A 292 -19.61 11.66 -0.83
N PHE A 293 -19.64 12.98 -1.00
CA PHE A 293 -18.45 13.73 -1.41
C PHE A 293 -18.50 15.14 -0.85
N PHE A 294 -17.32 15.71 -0.69
CA PHE A 294 -17.19 17.09 -0.26
C PHE A 294 -16.08 17.83 -1.00
N THR A 295 -16.29 19.14 -1.13
CA THR A 295 -15.28 20.09 -1.66
C THR A 295 -14.89 21.05 -0.54
N ILE A 296 -13.59 21.28 -0.35
CA ILE A 296 -13.06 22.26 0.58
C ILE A 296 -12.29 23.31 -0.20
N SER A 297 -12.69 24.57 -0.05
CA SER A 297 -12.06 25.72 -0.69
C SER A 297 -11.51 26.67 0.36
N PHE A 298 -10.29 27.19 0.15
CA PHE A 298 -9.65 28.12 1.08
C PHE A 298 -8.60 28.98 0.34
N GLU A 299 -8.15 30.05 0.98
CA GLU A 299 -6.97 30.81 0.55
C GLU A 299 -5.72 30.27 1.25
N ASN A 300 -4.66 29.98 0.51
CA ASN A 300 -3.40 29.52 1.10
C ASN A 300 -2.58 30.68 1.71
N LEU A 301 -1.48 30.37 2.41
CA LEU A 301 -0.58 31.38 2.99
C LEU A 301 -0.02 32.38 1.96
N LYS A 302 0.01 32.04 0.67
CA LYS A 302 0.47 32.89 -0.44
C LYS A 302 -0.63 33.77 -1.03
N GLY A 303 -1.88 33.63 -0.58
CA GLY A 303 -3.02 34.36 -1.12
C GLY A 303 -3.68 33.71 -2.34
N GLU A 304 -3.33 32.46 -2.66
CA GLU A 304 -3.89 31.74 -3.81
C GLU A 304 -5.12 30.93 -3.36
N LYS A 305 -6.15 30.88 -4.19
CA LYS A 305 -7.33 30.05 -3.94
C LYS A 305 -7.01 28.60 -4.25
N GLU A 306 -7.16 27.74 -3.26
CA GLU A 306 -7.03 26.29 -3.40
C GLU A 306 -8.38 25.60 -3.22
N THR A 307 -8.55 24.46 -3.88
CA THR A 307 -9.72 23.60 -3.74
C THR A 307 -9.28 22.15 -3.84
N PHE A 308 -9.71 21.33 -2.90
CA PHE A 308 -9.57 19.88 -3.00
C PHE A 308 -10.91 19.20 -2.70
N SER A 309 -11.08 18.01 -3.27
CA SER A 309 -12.31 17.24 -3.16
C SER A 309 -12.01 15.83 -2.67
N ILE A 310 -12.93 15.27 -1.91
CA ILE A 310 -12.89 13.89 -1.45
C ILE A 310 -14.21 13.23 -1.81
N PHE A 311 -14.13 12.07 -2.47
CA PHE A 311 -15.21 11.11 -2.59
C PHE A 311 -15.00 10.01 -1.57
N THR A 312 -16.02 9.59 -0.83
CA THR A 312 -15.84 8.60 0.24
C THR A 312 -17.10 7.75 0.48
N SER A 313 -16.94 6.60 1.13
CA SER A 313 -18.05 5.81 1.67
C SER A 313 -18.53 6.34 3.04
N ALA A 314 -17.71 7.17 3.72
CA ALA A 314 -17.99 7.71 5.03
C ALA A 314 -19.17 8.69 5.04
N ASN A 315 -20.19 8.39 5.84
CA ASN A 315 -21.24 9.35 6.16
C ASN A 315 -20.75 10.40 7.17
N LEU A 316 -21.46 11.53 7.31
CA LEU A 316 -21.12 12.56 8.31
C LEU A 316 -21.69 12.21 9.70
N THR A 317 -21.33 11.02 10.19
CA THR A 317 -21.75 10.48 11.50
C THR A 317 -20.52 10.27 12.40
N GLN A 318 -20.74 10.19 13.72
CA GLN A 318 -19.64 9.97 14.68
C GLN A 318 -18.74 8.77 14.35
N LYS A 319 -19.32 7.66 13.87
CA LYS A 319 -18.59 6.40 13.64
C LYS A 319 -17.47 6.54 12.62
N ALA A 320 -17.69 7.32 11.56
CA ALA A 320 -16.73 7.47 10.46
C ALA A 320 -15.62 8.49 10.76
N TRP A 321 -15.90 9.49 11.60
CA TRP A 321 -15.01 10.63 11.84
C TRP A 321 -14.37 10.62 13.23
N GLN A 322 -14.47 9.56 14.02
CA GLN A 322 -13.68 9.45 15.25
C GLN A 322 -12.18 9.22 14.96
N LYS A 323 -11.31 9.52 15.93
CA LYS A 323 -9.85 9.36 15.78
C LYS A 323 -9.47 7.91 15.48
N ASN A 324 -10.11 6.97 16.17
CA ASN A 324 -9.89 5.54 16.05
C ASN A 324 -11.19 4.92 15.50
N ALA A 325 -11.37 4.94 14.18
CA ALA A 325 -12.55 4.34 13.57
C ALA A 325 -12.48 2.80 13.71
N ASN A 326 -13.63 2.18 13.95
CA ASN A 326 -13.78 0.73 14.13
C ASN A 326 -14.36 0.02 12.90
N ARG A 327 -14.52 0.75 11.79
CA ARG A 327 -14.99 0.24 10.51
C ARG A 327 -14.19 0.88 9.39
N LEU A 328 -13.86 0.07 8.39
CA LEU A 328 -13.22 0.55 7.19
C LEU A 328 -14.20 1.36 6.33
N GLU A 329 -13.89 2.64 6.18
CA GLU A 329 -14.41 3.54 5.16
C GLU A 329 -13.28 3.87 4.20
N VAL A 330 -13.60 4.04 2.93
CA VAL A 330 -12.64 4.33 1.87
C VAL A 330 -13.02 5.57 1.10
N GLY A 331 -12.06 6.14 0.39
CA GLY A 331 -12.29 7.30 -0.45
C GLY A 331 -11.10 7.62 -1.32
N VAL A 332 -11.31 8.62 -2.17
CA VAL A 332 -10.29 9.17 -3.06
C VAL A 332 -10.14 10.66 -2.78
N LEU A 333 -8.94 11.07 -2.38
CA LEU A 333 -8.54 12.47 -2.34
C LEU A 333 -8.08 12.90 -3.74
N VAL A 334 -8.73 13.94 -4.27
CA VAL A 334 -8.38 14.54 -5.56
C VAL A 334 -7.40 15.70 -5.35
N ASN A 335 -6.16 15.50 -5.76
CA ASN A 335 -5.09 16.50 -5.67
C ASN A 335 -4.90 17.31 -6.96
N ASP A 336 -5.41 16.82 -8.10
CA ASP A 336 -5.28 17.47 -9.40
C ASP A 336 -6.23 18.67 -9.52
N GLN A 337 -5.67 19.86 -9.74
CA GLN A 337 -6.46 21.10 -9.77
C GLN A 337 -7.49 21.13 -10.91
N ASN A 338 -7.12 20.67 -12.10
CA ASN A 338 -8.04 20.63 -13.25
C ASN A 338 -9.22 19.68 -12.97
N THR A 339 -8.96 18.57 -12.28
CA THR A 339 -10.01 17.63 -11.87
C THR A 339 -10.90 18.25 -10.78
N ASN A 340 -10.30 18.95 -9.80
CA ASN A 340 -11.04 19.69 -8.78
C ASN A 340 -11.93 20.80 -9.37
N GLU A 341 -11.49 21.49 -10.43
CA GLU A 341 -12.31 22.47 -11.14
C GLU A 341 -13.55 21.83 -11.77
N LYS A 342 -13.39 20.67 -12.44
CA LYS A 342 -14.54 19.92 -13.01
C LYS A 342 -15.51 19.43 -11.94
N ILE A 343 -15.00 18.94 -10.81
CA ILE A 343 -15.80 18.51 -9.66
C ILE A 343 -16.51 19.70 -9.05
N LYS A 344 -15.85 20.84 -8.94
CA LYS A 344 -16.45 22.08 -8.46
C LYS A 344 -17.59 22.53 -9.36
N GLU A 345 -17.42 22.56 -10.68
CA GLU A 345 -18.49 22.86 -11.62
C GLU A 345 -19.67 21.88 -11.49
N PHE A 346 -19.40 20.60 -11.21
CA PHE A 346 -20.45 19.62 -10.93
C PHE A 346 -21.17 19.96 -9.62
N ALA A 347 -20.45 20.21 -8.54
CA ALA A 347 -21.01 20.60 -7.25
C ALA A 347 -21.86 21.87 -7.36
N ASP A 348 -21.37 22.89 -8.08
CA ASP A 348 -22.08 24.16 -8.32
C ASP A 348 -23.39 23.92 -9.11
N SER A 349 -23.37 23.07 -10.13
CA SER A 349 -24.58 22.69 -10.88
C SER A 349 -25.53 21.88 -10.01
N PHE A 350 -25.00 20.96 -9.19
CA PHE A 350 -25.79 20.04 -8.37
C PHE A 350 -26.45 20.75 -7.19
N GLU A 351 -25.81 21.77 -6.63
CA GLU A 351 -26.33 22.63 -5.56
C GLU A 351 -27.69 23.27 -5.93
N THR A 352 -27.93 23.55 -7.22
CA THR A 352 -29.21 24.10 -7.71
C THR A 352 -30.42 23.18 -7.45
N CYS A 353 -30.16 21.90 -7.17
CA CYS A 353 -31.15 20.86 -6.91
C CYS A 353 -31.64 20.86 -5.44
N PHE A 354 -31.08 21.73 -4.60
CA PHE A 354 -31.36 21.79 -3.17
C PHE A 354 -31.86 23.17 -2.74
N SER A 355 -32.63 23.21 -1.65
CA SER A 355 -33.15 24.42 -1.02
C SER A 355 -33.00 24.35 0.50
N ILE A 356 -32.94 25.52 1.13
CA ILE A 356 -33.03 25.64 2.58
C ILE A 356 -34.47 25.26 2.98
N PRO A 357 -34.68 24.37 3.96
CA PRO A 357 -36.01 24.02 4.41
C PRO A 357 -36.68 25.22 5.08
N ASP A 358 -37.95 25.44 4.77
CA ASP A 358 -38.77 26.43 5.49
C ASP A 358 -39.20 25.92 6.89
N PRO A 359 -39.76 26.77 7.77
CA PRO A 359 -40.15 26.34 9.12
C PRO A 359 -41.15 25.19 9.15
N GLY A 360 -42.10 25.12 8.21
CA GLY A 360 -43.06 24.02 8.16
C GLY A 360 -42.39 22.72 7.73
N GLU A 361 -41.49 22.79 6.76
CA GLU A 361 -40.70 21.64 6.33
C GLU A 361 -39.80 21.13 7.46
N LEU A 362 -39.21 22.00 8.29
CA LEU A 362 -38.43 21.61 9.48
C LEU A 362 -39.26 20.87 10.52
N GLU A 363 -40.49 21.32 10.79
CA GLU A 363 -41.43 20.63 11.67
C GLU A 363 -41.75 19.22 11.16
N GLU A 364 -41.96 19.06 9.85
CA GLU A 364 -42.16 17.74 9.23
C GLU A 364 -40.93 16.81 9.41
N LEU A 365 -39.70 17.34 9.33
CA LEU A 365 -38.48 16.54 9.57
C LEU A 365 -38.46 16.03 11.01
N ASP A 366 -38.73 16.90 11.97
CA ASP A 366 -38.70 16.55 13.39
C ASP A 366 -39.79 15.53 13.74
N GLU A 367 -40.99 15.67 13.18
CA GLU A 367 -42.06 14.68 13.30
C GLU A 367 -41.65 13.32 12.72
N ALA A 368 -41.02 13.30 11.55
CA ALA A 368 -40.53 12.06 10.95
C ALA A 368 -39.45 11.39 11.83
N MET A 369 -38.53 12.16 12.40
CA MET A 369 -37.50 11.63 13.29
C MET A 369 -38.08 11.09 14.61
N GLU A 370 -39.08 11.77 15.16
CA GLU A 370 -39.82 11.28 16.33
C GLU A 370 -40.60 9.99 16.04
N LYS A 371 -41.17 9.85 14.83
CA LYS A 371 -41.82 8.60 14.40
C LYS A 371 -40.82 7.45 14.26
N ILE A 372 -39.68 7.67 13.60
CA ILE A 372 -38.60 6.66 13.48
C ILE A 372 -38.14 6.19 14.87
N LYS A 373 -37.92 7.16 15.77
CA LYS A 373 -37.52 6.88 17.16
C LYS A 373 -38.57 6.06 17.92
N ARG A 374 -39.86 6.36 17.73
CA ARG A 374 -40.97 5.60 18.34
C ARG A 374 -41.21 4.24 17.67
N GLY A 375 -40.88 4.09 16.39
CA GLY A 375 -41.07 2.86 15.62
C GLY A 375 -40.05 1.76 15.94
N ASN A 376 -38.84 2.13 16.36
CA ASN A 376 -37.73 1.18 16.53
C ASN A 376 -37.71 0.49 17.91
N LYS A 377 -38.73 -0.33 18.20
CA LYS A 377 -38.96 -1.02 19.49
C LYS A 377 -38.29 -2.39 19.62
N THR A 378 -37.76 -2.91 18.52
CA THR A 378 -37.14 -4.23 18.45
C THR A 378 -35.74 -4.14 17.85
N LYS A 379 -34.90 -5.14 18.10
CA LYS A 379 -33.57 -5.30 17.51
C LYS A 379 -33.45 -6.70 16.94
N GLU A 380 -32.89 -6.83 15.75
CA GLU A 380 -32.50 -8.13 15.20
C GLU A 380 -31.15 -8.59 15.79
N VAL A 381 -31.09 -9.87 16.16
CA VAL A 381 -29.91 -10.56 16.68
C VAL A 381 -29.65 -11.78 15.81
N TRP A 382 -28.49 -11.81 15.17
CA TRP A 382 -28.11 -12.89 14.26
C TRP A 382 -27.45 -14.05 15.02
N PHE A 383 -27.38 -15.24 14.39
CA PHE A 383 -26.72 -16.40 14.98
C PHE A 383 -25.28 -16.09 15.43
N GLU A 384 -24.60 -15.30 14.63
CA GLU A 384 -23.24 -14.87 14.91
C GLU A 384 -23.12 -14.02 16.17
N ASP A 385 -24.09 -13.12 16.42
CA ASP A 385 -24.13 -12.36 17.68
C ASP A 385 -24.33 -13.31 18.88
N ILE A 386 -25.11 -14.38 18.71
CA ILE A 386 -25.33 -15.39 19.75
C ILE A 386 -24.00 -16.13 20.04
N VAL A 387 -23.30 -16.57 19.00
CA VAL A 387 -22.01 -17.29 19.10
C VAL A 387 -20.91 -16.39 19.63
N GLN A 388 -20.71 -15.18 19.09
CA GLN A 388 -19.59 -14.30 19.45
C GLN A 388 -19.57 -13.96 20.95
N ASN A 389 -20.75 -13.76 21.52
CA ASN A 389 -20.92 -13.44 22.94
C ASN A 389 -20.70 -14.65 23.88
N ARG A 390 -20.62 -15.87 23.34
CA ARG A 390 -20.55 -17.13 24.11
C ARG A 390 -19.32 -17.97 23.81
N LEU A 391 -18.68 -17.76 22.66
CA LEU A 391 -17.43 -18.42 22.29
C LEU A 391 -16.29 -17.80 23.09
N SER A 392 -15.51 -18.63 23.75
CA SER A 392 -14.35 -18.30 24.56
C SER A 392 -13.19 -19.18 24.15
N VAL A 393 -11.97 -18.71 24.37
CA VAL A 393 -10.75 -19.39 23.94
C VAL A 393 -9.75 -19.34 25.09
N SER A 394 -9.15 -20.48 25.38
CA SER A 394 -7.96 -20.58 26.25
C SER A 394 -6.78 -21.09 25.45
N GLU A 395 -5.67 -21.37 26.13
CA GLU A 395 -4.36 -21.67 25.50
C GLU A 395 -4.39 -22.94 24.64
N ASP A 396 -5.30 -23.86 24.99
CA ASP A 396 -5.36 -25.23 24.49
C ASP A 396 -6.78 -25.67 24.09
N GLN A 397 -7.78 -24.80 24.17
CA GLN A 397 -9.17 -25.16 23.84
C GLN A 397 -10.02 -23.98 23.40
N VAL A 398 -11.05 -24.30 22.62
CA VAL A 398 -12.18 -23.43 22.30
C VAL A 398 -13.41 -23.95 23.03
N LYS A 399 -14.12 -23.05 23.72
CA LYS A 399 -15.35 -23.36 24.44
C LYS A 399 -16.47 -22.43 24.00
N ILE A 400 -17.65 -22.96 23.75
CA ILE A 400 -18.87 -22.15 23.55
C ILE A 400 -19.90 -22.50 24.61
N ASP A 401 -20.26 -21.53 25.45
CA ASP A 401 -21.35 -21.69 26.42
C ASP A 401 -22.69 -21.74 25.66
N TRP A 402 -23.54 -22.73 25.96
CA TRP A 402 -24.77 -22.94 25.21
C TRP A 402 -25.92 -23.38 26.13
N ALA A 403 -26.80 -22.42 26.46
CA ALA A 403 -27.96 -22.65 27.30
C ALA A 403 -29.07 -23.40 26.54
N SER A 404 -29.90 -24.14 27.27
CA SER A 404 -30.99 -24.96 26.71
C SER A 404 -32.05 -24.17 25.95
N HIS A 405 -32.18 -22.86 26.21
CA HIS A 405 -33.12 -22.00 25.51
C HIS A 405 -32.65 -21.59 24.11
N LEU A 406 -31.37 -21.79 23.79
CA LEU A 406 -30.78 -21.48 22.49
C LEU A 406 -31.11 -22.56 21.44
N PRO A 407 -30.87 -22.29 20.15
CA PRO A 407 -31.06 -23.28 19.09
C PRO A 407 -30.27 -24.57 19.31
N GLU A 408 -30.81 -25.70 18.88
CA GLU A 408 -30.10 -26.98 18.95
C GLU A 408 -28.92 -26.98 17.96
N LEU A 409 -27.76 -27.47 18.42
CA LEU A 409 -26.54 -27.56 17.62
C LEU A 409 -26.21 -29.03 17.34
N ASN A 410 -26.04 -29.37 16.07
CA ASN A 410 -25.65 -30.70 15.62
C ASN A 410 -24.26 -30.65 14.99
N LYS A 411 -23.35 -31.50 15.49
CA LYS A 411 -21.93 -31.57 15.08
C LYS A 411 -21.24 -30.20 15.07
N PRO A 412 -21.24 -29.48 16.21
CA PRO A 412 -20.54 -28.21 16.29
C PRO A 412 -19.04 -28.41 16.15
N ARG A 413 -18.38 -27.59 15.34
CA ARG A 413 -16.93 -27.59 15.14
C ARG A 413 -16.40 -26.18 14.99
N CYS A 414 -15.14 -25.98 15.35
CA CYS A 414 -14.42 -24.73 15.18
C CYS A 414 -13.25 -24.93 14.22
N LYS A 415 -13.10 -24.06 13.24
CA LYS A 415 -11.86 -23.90 12.48
C LYS A 415 -11.10 -22.71 13.03
N VAL A 416 -9.96 -22.97 13.66
CA VAL A 416 -9.09 -21.96 14.28
C VAL A 416 -8.00 -21.59 13.29
N TYR A 417 -7.91 -20.30 12.97
CA TYR A 417 -6.92 -19.77 12.05
C TYR A 417 -5.76 -19.17 12.84
N PHE A 418 -4.58 -19.73 12.65
CA PHE A 418 -3.36 -19.31 13.31
C PHE A 418 -2.49 -18.51 12.35
N LYS A 419 -1.76 -17.54 12.92
CA LYS A 419 -0.88 -16.65 12.20
C LYS A 419 0.41 -16.43 12.97
N ASN A 420 1.55 -16.56 12.29
CA ASN A 420 2.81 -16.13 12.85
C ASN A 420 2.90 -14.59 12.80
N ILE A 421 3.01 -13.95 13.96
CA ILE A 421 2.99 -12.49 14.12
C ILE A 421 4.16 -11.81 13.38
N VAL A 422 5.32 -12.48 13.29
CA VAL A 422 6.54 -11.91 12.67
C VAL A 422 6.62 -12.22 11.19
N SER A 423 6.38 -13.46 10.79
CA SER A 423 6.52 -13.89 9.39
C SER A 423 5.25 -13.72 8.56
N GLY A 424 4.10 -13.48 9.18
CA GLY A 424 2.80 -13.34 8.52
C GLY A 424 2.17 -14.65 8.05
N HIS A 425 2.92 -15.75 8.02
CA HIS A 425 2.44 -17.06 7.55
C HIS A 425 1.26 -17.57 8.39
N SER A 426 0.21 -18.01 7.70
CA SER A 426 -1.04 -18.47 8.30
C SER A 426 -1.33 -19.94 7.99
N PHE A 427 -2.03 -20.61 8.89
CA PHE A 427 -2.57 -21.95 8.68
C PHE A 427 -3.84 -22.13 9.53
N SER A 428 -4.56 -23.24 9.37
CA SER A 428 -5.77 -23.49 10.15
C SER A 428 -5.84 -24.92 10.66
N ASN A 429 -6.51 -25.12 11.80
CA ASN A 429 -6.85 -26.42 12.34
C ASN A 429 -8.38 -26.52 12.54
N THR A 430 -8.97 -27.68 12.25
CA THR A 430 -10.40 -27.94 12.45
C THR A 430 -10.57 -28.84 13.67
N ILE A 431 -11.35 -28.36 14.63
CA ILE A 431 -11.57 -28.94 15.94
C ILE A 431 -13.05 -29.28 16.05
N GLU A 432 -13.37 -30.57 16.24
CA GLU A 432 -14.72 -30.99 16.58
C GLU A 432 -14.99 -30.66 18.05
N LEU A 433 -16.18 -30.12 18.37
CA LEU A 433 -16.55 -29.77 19.74
C LEU A 433 -17.44 -30.86 20.34
N GLU A 434 -17.09 -31.31 21.54
CA GLU A 434 -17.85 -32.27 22.32
C GLU A 434 -18.74 -31.55 23.34
N GLU A 435 -19.94 -32.07 23.57
CA GLU A 435 -20.90 -31.50 24.53
C GLU A 435 -20.47 -31.82 25.97
N GLU A 436 -20.36 -30.79 26.80
CA GLU A 436 -20.05 -30.89 28.23
C GLU A 436 -20.93 -29.90 29.02
N ASP A 437 -21.88 -30.46 29.80
CA ASP A 437 -22.89 -29.73 30.58
C ASP A 437 -23.68 -28.68 29.75
N HIS A 438 -23.44 -27.39 30.02
CA HIS A 438 -24.06 -26.26 29.33
C HIS A 438 -23.09 -25.61 28.33
N SER A 439 -22.20 -26.40 27.72
CA SER A 439 -21.18 -25.92 26.78
C SER A 439 -20.73 -26.97 25.77
N TYR A 440 -20.05 -26.51 24.71
CA TYR A 440 -19.30 -27.38 23.80
C TYR A 440 -17.82 -27.01 23.82
N ILE A 441 -16.94 -28.00 23.90
CA ILE A 441 -15.50 -27.82 24.11
C ILE A 441 -14.71 -28.65 23.10
N GLY A 442 -13.62 -28.09 22.57
CA GLY A 442 -12.66 -28.83 21.74
C GLY A 442 -11.24 -28.32 21.95
N GLN A 443 -10.26 -29.22 21.84
CA GLN A 443 -8.86 -28.95 22.19
C GLN A 443 -7.94 -28.78 20.97
N PHE A 444 -6.85 -28.03 21.16
CA PHE A 444 -5.77 -27.80 20.21
C PHE A 444 -4.44 -27.51 20.94
N ASP A 445 -3.29 -27.76 20.32
CA ASP A 445 -1.97 -27.66 21.00
C ASP A 445 -1.02 -26.63 20.36
N GLU A 446 -1.41 -26.02 19.23
CA GLU A 446 -0.49 -25.29 18.36
C GLU A 446 0.11 -24.02 18.96
N LEU A 447 -0.63 -23.32 19.83
CA LEU A 447 -0.17 -22.06 20.44
C LEU A 447 1.05 -22.26 21.34
N MET A 448 1.10 -23.37 22.06
CA MET A 448 2.17 -23.64 23.03
C MET A 448 3.42 -24.21 22.37
N GLN A 449 3.31 -24.74 21.14
CA GLN A 449 4.40 -25.43 20.44
C GLN A 449 5.22 -24.52 19.51
N ARG A 450 4.72 -23.33 19.17
CA ARG A 450 5.34 -22.47 18.14
C ARG A 450 5.49 -21.03 18.63
N GLU A 451 6.70 -20.51 18.48
CA GLU A 451 7.00 -19.11 18.78
C GLU A 451 6.26 -18.15 17.84
N ASN A 452 5.89 -16.99 18.39
CA ASN A 452 5.24 -15.88 17.69
C ASN A 452 3.89 -16.24 17.07
N LEU A 453 3.23 -17.31 17.52
CA LEU A 453 1.95 -17.72 16.97
C LEU A 453 0.79 -17.01 17.69
N ALA A 454 -0.20 -16.53 16.94
CA ALA A 454 -1.47 -16.00 17.45
C ALA A 454 -2.64 -16.64 16.73
N ILE A 455 -3.81 -16.64 17.37
CA ILE A 455 -5.09 -16.88 16.70
C ILE A 455 -5.52 -15.59 16.03
N ASP A 456 -5.72 -15.61 14.72
CA ASP A 456 -6.27 -14.46 14.00
C ASP A 456 -7.78 -14.39 14.21
N PHE A 457 -8.48 -15.47 13.83
CA PHE A 457 -9.92 -15.62 14.02
C PHE A 457 -10.33 -17.08 14.13
N ILE A 458 -11.57 -17.28 14.58
CA ILE A 458 -12.21 -18.58 14.73
C ILE A 458 -13.49 -18.59 13.90
N GLU A 459 -13.66 -19.63 13.11
CA GLU A 459 -14.89 -19.92 12.39
C GLU A 459 -15.61 -21.08 13.09
N PHE A 460 -16.76 -20.78 13.70
CA PHE A 460 -17.64 -21.76 14.29
C PHE A 460 -18.64 -22.25 13.25
N GLU A 461 -18.83 -23.56 13.16
CA GLU A 461 -19.79 -24.18 12.26
C GLU A 461 -20.65 -25.19 13.01
N ALA A 462 -21.96 -25.18 12.76
CA ALA A 462 -22.86 -26.19 13.31
C ALA A 462 -24.07 -26.36 12.40
N LYS A 463 -24.66 -27.56 12.42
CA LYS A 463 -26.01 -27.76 11.87
C LYS A 463 -27.03 -27.33 12.90
N THR A 464 -27.92 -26.42 12.57
CA THR A 464 -29.00 -25.97 13.48
C THR A 464 -30.31 -25.82 12.73
N ASP A 465 -31.41 -25.99 13.45
CA ASP A 465 -32.76 -25.73 12.96
C ASP A 465 -33.15 -24.25 13.04
N PHE A 466 -32.34 -23.39 13.65
CA PHE A 466 -32.58 -21.97 13.71
C PHE A 466 -32.43 -21.29 12.35
N GLN A 467 -33.38 -20.41 12.03
CA GLN A 467 -33.33 -19.51 10.90
C GLN A 467 -33.12 -18.08 11.42
N PRO A 468 -31.91 -17.51 11.27
CA PRO A 468 -31.63 -16.13 11.65
C PRO A 468 -32.46 -15.13 10.83
N PRO A 469 -32.69 -13.91 11.35
CA PRO A 469 -32.34 -13.43 12.70
C PRO A 469 -33.40 -13.79 13.76
N GLU A 470 -33.05 -13.60 15.04
CA GLU A 470 -33.98 -13.52 16.16
C GLU A 470 -34.40 -12.05 16.37
N LYS A 471 -35.70 -11.79 16.51
CA LYS A 471 -36.24 -10.45 16.79
C LYS A 471 -36.40 -10.26 18.29
N ARG A 472 -35.57 -9.41 18.91
CA ARG A 472 -35.62 -9.08 20.34
C ARG A 472 -36.37 -7.80 20.60
N VAL A 473 -37.24 -7.79 21.59
CA VAL A 473 -37.89 -6.57 22.07
C VAL A 473 -36.94 -5.83 23.02
N LYS A 474 -36.80 -4.51 22.84
CA LYS A 474 -36.01 -3.68 23.77
C LYS A 474 -36.70 -3.63 25.13
N SER A 475 -35.94 -3.67 26.22
CA SER A 475 -36.49 -3.78 27.58
C SER A 475 -37.51 -2.68 27.91
N GLU A 476 -37.24 -1.45 27.48
CA GLU A 476 -38.13 -0.29 27.66
C GLU A 476 -39.45 -0.36 26.87
N SER A 477 -39.56 -1.28 25.92
CA SER A 477 -40.74 -1.45 25.05
C SER A 477 -41.54 -2.72 25.36
N ILE A 478 -41.06 -3.61 26.25
CA ILE A 478 -41.71 -4.90 26.56
C ILE A 478 -43.16 -4.70 27.02
N GLU A 479 -43.41 -3.72 27.89
CA GLU A 479 -44.75 -3.45 28.44
C GLU A 479 -45.81 -3.16 27.36
N GLU A 480 -45.40 -2.74 26.16
CA GLU A 480 -46.33 -2.45 25.06
C GLU A 480 -46.82 -3.70 24.33
N PHE A 481 -46.06 -4.80 24.46
CA PHE A 481 -46.31 -6.09 23.81
C PHE A 481 -46.86 -7.14 24.78
N VAL A 482 -46.96 -6.81 26.06
CA VAL A 482 -47.38 -7.72 27.12
C VAL A 482 -48.60 -7.15 27.83
N GLU A 483 -49.67 -7.94 27.94
CA GLU A 483 -50.89 -7.58 28.67
C GLU A 483 -51.15 -8.58 29.79
N GLY A 484 -51.36 -8.14 31.03
CA GLY A 484 -51.58 -9.04 32.16
C GLY A 484 -50.99 -8.56 33.47
N GLY A 485 -50.89 -9.45 34.45
CA GLY A 485 -50.46 -9.13 35.82
C GLY A 485 -50.29 -10.37 36.69
N LYS A 486 -50.61 -10.28 37.99
CA LYS A 486 -50.29 -11.31 39.01
C LYS A 486 -50.74 -12.75 38.74
N ASP A 487 -51.63 -12.99 37.78
CA ASP A 487 -52.16 -14.31 37.42
C ASP A 487 -51.63 -14.84 36.06
N GLY A 488 -50.60 -14.18 35.51
CA GLY A 488 -49.99 -14.49 34.21
C GLY A 488 -50.03 -13.31 33.24
N PHE A 489 -49.23 -13.41 32.18
CA PHE A 489 -49.18 -12.42 31.11
C PHE A 489 -49.55 -13.02 29.76
N ILE A 490 -49.96 -12.15 28.84
CA ILE A 490 -50.33 -12.45 27.47
C ILE A 490 -49.43 -11.63 26.57
N ILE A 491 -48.60 -12.30 25.78
CA ILE A 491 -47.78 -11.64 24.75
C ILE A 491 -48.63 -11.47 23.50
N ARG A 492 -48.77 -10.22 23.05
CA ARG A 492 -49.54 -9.80 21.87
C ARG A 492 -48.71 -10.01 20.59
N MET A 493 -48.95 -11.11 19.89
CA MET A 493 -48.18 -11.45 18.67
C MET A 493 -48.57 -10.59 17.48
N ASP A 494 -49.82 -10.11 17.42
CA ASP A 494 -50.33 -9.17 16.42
C ASP A 494 -49.55 -7.84 16.40
N LYS A 495 -49.01 -7.42 17.54
CA LYS A 495 -48.18 -6.21 17.67
C LYS A 495 -46.71 -6.45 17.35
N LEU A 496 -46.25 -7.69 17.36
CA LEU A 496 -44.84 -8.06 17.20
C LEU A 496 -44.50 -8.56 15.80
N SER A 497 -45.49 -9.05 15.05
CA SER A 497 -45.24 -9.92 13.91
C SER A 497 -45.61 -9.31 12.54
N ASP A 498 -44.58 -9.17 11.73
CA ASP A 498 -44.54 -8.86 10.30
C ASP A 498 -44.00 -10.06 9.47
N ARG A 499 -43.65 -11.17 10.13
CA ARG A 499 -43.08 -12.41 9.54
C ARG A 499 -43.63 -13.67 10.22
N ASP A 500 -43.60 -14.81 9.53
CA ASP A 500 -43.99 -16.10 10.11
C ASP A 500 -42.95 -16.63 11.13
N TRP A 501 -43.00 -16.13 12.36
CA TRP A 501 -42.30 -16.68 13.54
C TRP A 501 -43.04 -17.90 14.09
N ASN A 502 -42.31 -18.90 14.59
CA ASN A 502 -42.92 -20.12 15.15
C ASN A 502 -42.44 -20.47 16.58
N GLN A 503 -41.51 -19.70 17.14
CA GLN A 503 -41.11 -19.79 18.55
C GLN A 503 -40.99 -18.40 19.17
N ALA A 504 -41.38 -18.28 20.43
CA ALA A 504 -41.03 -17.16 21.30
C ALA A 504 -40.15 -17.65 22.45
N VAL A 505 -39.18 -16.83 22.83
CA VAL A 505 -38.33 -17.05 24.01
C VAL A 505 -38.64 -15.94 25.01
N VAL A 506 -39.14 -16.34 26.19
CA VAL A 506 -39.58 -15.44 27.25
C VAL A 506 -38.83 -15.82 28.50
N ASN A 507 -38.03 -14.91 29.07
CA ASN A 507 -37.20 -15.18 30.24
C ASN A 507 -36.45 -16.52 30.19
N GLU A 508 -35.89 -16.86 29.02
CA GLU A 508 -35.18 -18.12 28.76
C GLU A 508 -36.06 -19.39 28.65
N GLU A 509 -37.39 -19.28 28.67
CA GLU A 509 -38.30 -20.36 28.35
C GLU A 509 -38.79 -20.29 26.89
N ILE A 510 -38.90 -21.45 26.23
CA ILE A 510 -39.31 -21.55 24.82
C ILE A 510 -40.79 -21.89 24.73
N TYR A 511 -41.54 -21.03 24.04
CA TYR A 511 -42.95 -21.20 23.73
C TYR A 511 -43.12 -21.43 22.23
N THR A 512 -43.91 -22.45 21.85
CA THR A 512 -44.26 -22.69 20.44
C THR A 512 -45.40 -21.76 20.06
N ILE A 513 -45.25 -21.04 18.96
CA ILE A 513 -46.31 -20.19 18.42
C ILE A 513 -47.18 -21.07 17.53
N GLU A 514 -48.24 -21.61 18.11
CA GLU A 514 -49.35 -22.16 17.33
C GLU A 514 -50.14 -20.99 16.72
N SER A 515 -50.95 -21.25 15.68
CA SER A 515 -51.57 -20.24 14.79
C SER A 515 -52.60 -19.29 15.44
N GLN A 516 -52.38 -18.82 16.67
CA GLN A 516 -53.22 -17.90 17.42
C GLN A 516 -52.41 -16.69 17.90
N ASP A 517 -53.07 -15.52 17.87
CA ASP A 517 -52.48 -14.19 17.97
C ASP A 517 -51.82 -13.84 19.34
N ASN A 518 -51.76 -14.76 20.30
CA ASN A 518 -51.23 -14.49 21.65
C ASN A 518 -50.54 -15.71 22.30
N ILE A 519 -49.55 -15.45 23.16
CA ILE A 519 -48.88 -16.47 23.99
C ILE A 519 -49.20 -16.20 25.46
N GLU A 520 -49.80 -17.17 26.15
CA GLU A 520 -50.05 -17.09 27.60
C GLU A 520 -48.84 -17.63 28.37
N ILE A 521 -48.34 -16.85 29.33
CA ILE A 521 -47.19 -17.19 30.17
C ILE A 521 -47.58 -17.08 31.64
N GLN A 522 -47.12 -18.04 32.45
CA GLN A 522 -47.43 -18.11 33.89
C GLN A 522 -46.38 -17.42 34.78
N GLU A 523 -45.54 -16.58 34.19
CA GLU A 523 -44.45 -15.90 34.90
C GLU A 523 -44.92 -14.66 35.66
N GLU A 524 -44.23 -14.32 36.75
CA GLU A 524 -44.55 -13.14 37.58
C GLU A 524 -44.11 -11.81 36.93
N LYS A 525 -43.23 -11.86 35.92
CA LYS A 525 -42.73 -10.70 35.18
C LYS A 525 -42.17 -11.12 33.82
N VAL A 526 -42.20 -10.24 32.82
CA VAL A 526 -41.47 -10.41 31.55
C VAL A 526 -40.29 -9.43 31.50
N ASP A 527 -39.07 -9.96 31.58
CA ASP A 527 -37.84 -9.16 31.52
C ASP A 527 -37.16 -9.24 30.15
N SER A 528 -37.42 -10.30 29.40
CA SER A 528 -36.90 -10.50 28.05
C SER A 528 -37.93 -11.19 27.16
N LEU A 529 -37.99 -10.74 25.91
CA LEU A 529 -38.88 -11.29 24.89
C LEU A 529 -38.15 -11.30 23.54
N ALA A 530 -38.08 -12.48 22.93
CA ALA A 530 -37.51 -12.68 21.61
C ALA A 530 -38.38 -13.61 20.76
N LEU A 531 -38.44 -13.35 19.45
CA LEU A 531 -39.13 -14.18 18.47
C LEU A 531 -38.10 -14.80 17.52
N ARG A 532 -38.24 -16.09 17.24
CA ARG A 532 -37.36 -16.78 16.30
C ARG A 532 -38.10 -17.79 15.44
N LYS A 533 -37.44 -18.17 14.34
CA LYS A 533 -37.95 -19.13 13.38
C LYS A 533 -37.11 -20.40 13.42
N ARG A 534 -37.79 -21.54 13.52
CA ARG A 534 -37.26 -22.89 13.47
C ARG A 534 -37.65 -23.55 12.14
N LYS A 535 -36.72 -24.17 11.44
CA LYS A 535 -36.94 -24.97 10.22
C LYS A 535 -37.06 -26.45 10.60
N ASP A 536 -37.82 -27.21 9.80
CA ASP A 536 -37.96 -28.66 9.99
C ASP A 536 -36.65 -29.43 9.71
N ASN A 537 -35.78 -28.88 8.85
CA ASN A 537 -34.52 -29.51 8.46
C ASN A 537 -33.33 -28.63 8.91
N PRO A 538 -32.48 -29.12 9.83
CA PRO A 538 -31.28 -28.41 10.24
C PRO A 538 -30.35 -28.13 9.06
N ARG A 539 -29.83 -26.89 8.97
CA ARG A 539 -28.85 -26.45 7.97
C ARG A 539 -27.54 -26.09 8.63
N MET A 540 -26.46 -26.19 7.86
CA MET A 540 -25.16 -25.70 8.31
C MET A 540 -25.20 -24.18 8.38
N ILE A 541 -24.86 -23.61 9.54
CA ILE A 541 -24.65 -22.18 9.73
C ILE A 541 -23.22 -21.99 10.22
N GLN A 542 -22.61 -20.88 9.80
CA GLN A 542 -21.27 -20.50 10.20
C GLN A 542 -21.31 -19.14 10.90
N ALA A 543 -20.45 -18.95 11.89
CA ALA A 543 -20.26 -17.71 12.61
C ALA A 543 -18.76 -17.47 12.79
N MET A 544 -18.29 -16.25 12.58
CA MET A 544 -16.88 -15.92 12.81
C MET A 544 -16.68 -15.11 14.09
N LYS A 545 -15.54 -15.29 14.75
CA LYS A 545 -15.10 -14.49 15.89
C LYS A 545 -13.63 -14.10 15.72
N ASN A 546 -13.37 -12.80 15.71
CA ASN A 546 -12.00 -12.29 15.85
C ASN A 546 -11.53 -12.49 17.29
N VAL A 547 -10.25 -12.84 17.46
CA VAL A 547 -9.65 -13.04 18.79
C VAL A 547 -8.79 -11.83 19.13
N ASP A 548 -9.41 -10.85 19.77
CA ASP A 548 -8.74 -9.59 20.13
C ASP A 548 -7.70 -9.78 21.25
N MET A 549 -7.94 -10.72 22.17
CA MET A 549 -7.03 -11.06 23.27
C MET A 549 -6.53 -12.49 23.12
N GLN A 550 -5.21 -12.64 23.00
CA GLN A 550 -4.56 -13.93 22.81
C GLN A 550 -4.43 -14.67 24.15
N PRO A 551 -4.91 -15.92 24.27
CA PRO A 551 -5.04 -16.59 25.56
C PRO A 551 -3.70 -16.89 26.23
N HIS A 552 -2.70 -17.33 25.47
CA HIS A 552 -1.34 -17.66 25.91
C HIS A 552 -0.44 -16.43 26.09
N LEU A 553 -0.94 -15.25 25.69
CA LEU A 553 -0.22 -13.97 25.82
C LEU A 553 -0.84 -13.07 26.91
N LYS A 554 -1.76 -13.62 27.72
CA LYS A 554 -2.49 -12.88 28.78
C LYS A 554 -1.58 -12.30 29.85
N GLU A 555 -0.45 -12.94 30.13
CA GLU A 555 0.55 -12.42 31.07
C GLU A 555 1.25 -11.14 30.57
N GLY A 556 0.92 -10.68 29.35
CA GLY A 556 1.46 -9.48 28.76
C GLY A 556 2.76 -9.74 27.99
N PHE A 557 3.20 -8.73 27.24
CA PHE A 557 4.44 -8.84 26.48
C PHE A 557 5.66 -8.85 27.40
N PHE A 558 5.68 -7.98 28.41
CA PHE A 558 6.82 -7.82 29.33
C PHE A 558 6.64 -8.71 30.56
N GLN A 559 7.37 -9.83 30.62
CA GLN A 559 7.35 -10.76 31.76
C GLN A 559 8.31 -10.37 32.88
N GLY A 560 9.36 -9.63 32.54
CA GLY A 560 10.35 -9.21 33.50
C GLY A 560 11.29 -8.17 32.94
N ILE A 561 11.84 -7.37 33.85
CA ILE A 561 12.81 -6.33 33.54
C ILE A 561 13.98 -6.55 34.48
N SER A 562 15.15 -6.90 33.95
CA SER A 562 16.40 -6.81 34.71
C SER A 562 17.23 -5.64 34.23
N LYS A 563 17.91 -5.00 35.18
CA LYS A 563 18.73 -3.82 34.92
C LYS A 563 20.11 -4.01 35.52
N GLY A 564 21.11 -3.60 34.78
CA GLY A 564 22.50 -3.76 35.15
C GLY A 564 23.37 -2.65 34.61
N VAL A 565 24.63 -2.69 35.00
CA VAL A 565 25.67 -1.86 34.39
C VAL A 565 26.79 -2.81 33.99
N ASP A 566 27.03 -2.89 32.69
CA ASP A 566 28.07 -3.74 32.11
C ASP A 566 29.24 -2.88 31.66
N GLU A 567 30.46 -3.37 31.86
CA GLU A 567 31.70 -2.67 31.55
C GLU A 567 32.38 -3.34 30.36
N PHE A 568 32.59 -2.58 29.28
CA PHE A 568 33.19 -3.05 28.03
C PHE A 568 34.54 -2.39 27.84
N GLU A 569 35.53 -3.20 27.48
CA GLU A 569 36.89 -2.73 27.23
C GLU A 569 36.88 -1.66 26.13
N ASN A 570 37.55 -0.52 26.39
CA ASN A 570 37.63 0.66 25.52
C ASN A 570 36.33 1.45 25.29
N PHE A 571 35.15 0.88 25.59
CA PHE A 571 33.85 1.56 25.39
C PHE A 571 33.22 2.09 26.68
N GLY A 572 33.71 1.63 27.83
CA GLY A 572 33.24 2.10 29.13
C GLY A 572 32.04 1.32 29.64
N SER A 573 31.25 1.93 30.52
CA SER A 573 30.08 1.29 31.11
C SER A 573 28.79 1.70 30.41
N PHE A 574 27.91 0.72 30.19
CA PHE A 574 26.56 0.91 29.65
C PHE A 574 25.52 0.47 30.66
N ILE A 575 24.38 1.13 30.62
CA ILE A 575 23.18 0.65 31.30
C ILE A 575 22.61 -0.47 30.45
N ARG A 576 22.53 -1.67 31.01
CA ARG A 576 21.84 -2.80 30.39
C ARG A 576 20.41 -2.87 30.91
N ILE A 577 19.46 -2.96 30.00
CA ILE A 577 18.05 -3.25 30.28
C ILE A 577 17.70 -4.54 29.54
N ASP A 578 17.51 -5.61 30.29
CA ASP A 578 17.01 -6.87 29.75
C ASP A 578 15.49 -6.86 29.86
N LEU A 579 14.82 -6.98 28.72
CA LEU A 579 13.37 -7.13 28.66
C LEU A 579 13.06 -8.58 28.33
N LEU A 580 12.60 -9.31 29.35
CA LEU A 580 12.12 -10.67 29.20
C LEU A 580 10.74 -10.61 28.57
N SER A 581 10.61 -11.18 27.38
CA SER A 581 9.32 -11.32 26.70
C SER A 581 8.57 -12.54 27.20
N ASN A 582 7.28 -12.63 26.89
CA ASN A 582 6.51 -13.86 27.04
C ASN A 582 7.23 -15.04 26.35
N GLU A 583 7.22 -16.21 26.98
CA GLU A 583 7.98 -17.39 26.53
C GLU A 583 7.55 -17.93 25.16
N HIS A 584 6.35 -17.58 24.70
CA HIS A 584 5.86 -17.92 23.37
C HIS A 584 6.27 -16.88 22.31
N LEU A 585 7.07 -15.88 22.67
CA LEU A 585 7.52 -14.83 21.78
C LEU A 585 9.04 -14.84 21.62
N ASN A 586 9.46 -14.55 20.40
CA ASN A 586 10.83 -14.28 20.04
C ASN A 586 10.88 -12.97 19.24
N PRO A 587 10.81 -11.82 19.93
CA PRO A 587 10.69 -10.51 19.30
C PRO A 587 11.99 -10.08 18.61
N PRO A 588 11.92 -9.47 17.41
CA PRO A 588 13.05 -8.73 16.85
C PRO A 588 13.34 -7.43 17.64
N PHE A 589 14.58 -6.93 17.58
CA PHE A 589 15.02 -5.79 18.40
C PHE A 589 14.30 -4.47 18.10
N ASP A 590 13.73 -4.30 16.91
CA ASP A 590 13.05 -3.07 16.49
C ASP A 590 11.58 -3.00 16.92
N THR A 591 11.11 -4.00 17.67
CA THR A 591 9.70 -4.09 18.08
C THR A 591 9.35 -3.28 19.33
N LEU A 592 10.32 -2.55 19.89
CA LEU A 592 10.13 -1.66 21.03
C LEU A 592 10.58 -0.23 20.75
N GLU A 593 9.92 0.72 21.40
CA GLU A 593 10.27 2.14 21.44
C GLU A 593 10.52 2.57 22.87
N PHE A 594 11.59 3.32 23.12
CA PHE A 594 11.88 3.84 24.46
C PHE A 594 11.69 5.35 24.49
N ARG A 595 11.08 5.86 25.55
CA ARG A 595 10.83 7.29 25.75
C ARG A 595 11.18 7.73 27.16
N ASP A 596 11.69 8.95 27.32
CA ASP A 596 11.93 9.53 28.65
C ASP A 596 10.64 10.08 29.29
N GLU A 597 10.74 10.64 30.50
CA GLU A 597 9.61 11.27 31.21
C GLU A 597 9.04 12.50 30.49
N GLY A 598 9.81 13.10 29.59
CA GLY A 598 9.40 14.21 28.73
C GLY A 598 8.73 13.78 27.42
N ASP A 599 8.46 12.49 27.23
CA ASP A 599 7.95 11.89 25.98
C ASP A 599 8.92 12.05 24.79
N ASN A 600 10.21 12.25 25.05
CA ASN A 600 11.23 12.28 24.01
C ASN A 600 11.69 10.86 23.68
N LEU A 601 11.90 10.58 22.40
CA LEU A 601 12.44 9.30 21.93
C LEU A 601 13.87 9.10 22.42
N VAL A 602 14.12 7.96 23.07
CA VAL A 602 15.45 7.53 23.52
C VAL A 602 15.87 6.32 22.70
N GLU A 603 16.96 6.44 21.96
CA GLU A 603 17.49 5.30 21.21
C GLU A 603 18.52 4.51 22.02
N PRO A 604 18.45 3.16 22.03
CA PRO A 604 19.48 2.34 22.62
C PRO A 604 20.81 2.53 21.87
N VAL A 605 21.93 2.48 22.59
CA VAL A 605 23.25 2.50 21.97
C VAL A 605 23.62 1.19 21.29
N GLY A 606 23.05 0.08 21.75
CA GLY A 606 23.28 -1.25 21.22
C GLY A 606 22.23 -2.25 21.72
N PHE A 607 22.27 -3.46 21.17
CA PHE A 607 21.40 -4.56 21.60
C PHE A 607 22.13 -5.90 21.53
N SER A 608 21.62 -6.88 22.26
CA SER A 608 22.00 -8.28 22.15
C SER A 608 20.73 -9.15 22.21
N SER A 609 20.68 -10.19 21.37
CA SER A 609 19.57 -11.15 21.39
C SER A 609 19.91 -12.28 22.34
N THR A 610 18.97 -12.64 23.21
CA THR A 610 19.11 -13.72 24.19
C THR A 610 18.02 -14.76 23.94
N GLU A 611 18.17 -15.98 24.48
CA GLU A 611 17.13 -17.02 24.37
C GLU A 611 15.79 -16.57 25.01
N SER A 612 15.82 -15.69 26.00
CA SER A 612 14.66 -15.26 26.78
C SER A 612 14.15 -13.85 26.46
N GLY A 613 14.67 -13.20 25.41
CA GLY A 613 14.28 -11.84 25.03
C GLY A 613 15.44 -10.99 24.50
N ILE A 614 15.36 -9.68 24.70
CA ILE A 614 16.30 -8.72 24.11
C ILE A 614 16.91 -7.85 25.20
N SER A 615 18.24 -7.76 25.19
CA SER A 615 18.99 -6.82 26.01
C SER A 615 19.25 -5.54 25.23
N TYR A 616 18.81 -4.40 25.77
CA TYR A 616 19.05 -3.07 25.23
C TYR A 616 20.09 -2.35 26.09
N PHE A 617 21.03 -1.68 25.44
CA PHE A 617 22.10 -0.96 26.11
C PHE A 617 21.91 0.54 25.92
N PHE A 618 22.06 1.34 26.97
CA PHE A 618 21.88 2.80 26.95
C PHE A 618 23.11 3.53 27.52
N LYS A 619 23.28 4.81 27.15
CA LYS A 619 24.28 5.68 27.77
C LYS A 619 23.91 5.93 29.24
N ASN A 620 24.92 6.17 30.07
CA ASN A 620 24.78 6.50 31.49
C ASN A 620 24.16 7.90 31.78
N ASN A 621 23.72 8.62 30.76
CA ASN A 621 23.18 9.98 30.93
C ASN A 621 21.74 9.98 31.46
N PHE A 622 21.07 8.83 31.44
CA PHE A 622 19.70 8.62 31.93
C PHE A 622 19.68 8.04 33.35
N GLU A 623 20.83 8.02 34.04
CA GLU A 623 20.95 7.46 35.39
C GLU A 623 19.94 8.09 36.37
N GLY A 624 19.12 7.25 37.00
CA GLY A 624 18.09 7.70 37.94
C GLY A 624 16.83 8.27 37.29
N GLU A 625 16.75 8.30 35.95
CA GLU A 625 15.53 8.64 35.21
C GLU A 625 14.63 7.41 35.01
N THR A 626 13.41 7.64 34.53
CA THR A 626 12.48 6.58 34.12
C THR A 626 12.35 6.56 32.60
N LEU A 627 12.58 5.40 31.98
CA LEU A 627 12.26 5.18 30.57
C LEU A 627 10.95 4.41 30.45
N THR A 628 10.12 4.77 29.47
CA THR A 628 8.93 4.01 29.08
C THR A 628 9.25 3.21 27.82
N ALA A 629 9.24 1.87 27.91
CA ALA A 629 9.32 1.00 26.75
C ALA A 629 7.90 0.74 26.23
N THR A 630 7.67 0.89 24.93
CA THR A 630 6.37 0.76 24.26
C THR A 630 6.44 -0.18 23.06
N LEU A 631 5.45 -1.06 22.90
CA LEU A 631 5.33 -2.00 21.78
C LEU A 631 5.08 -1.30 20.45
N LYS A 632 5.85 -1.71 19.45
CA LYS A 632 5.65 -1.38 18.03
C LYS A 632 4.98 -2.54 17.28
N LEU A 633 4.75 -2.34 15.99
CA LEU A 633 4.40 -3.44 15.10
C LEU A 633 5.54 -4.48 15.07
N PRO A 634 5.22 -5.77 14.92
CA PRO A 634 3.87 -6.34 14.72
C PRO A 634 3.11 -6.62 16.03
N TYR A 635 3.74 -6.55 17.21
CA TYR A 635 3.15 -7.02 18.46
C TYR A 635 2.05 -6.13 19.06
N ARG A 636 2.11 -4.80 18.88
CA ARG A 636 1.18 -3.84 19.52
C ARG A 636 -0.33 -4.11 19.40
N LYS A 637 -0.73 -5.00 18.47
CA LYS A 637 -2.12 -5.39 18.22
C LYS A 637 -2.59 -6.50 19.16
N TYR A 638 -1.69 -7.37 19.62
CA TYR A 638 -2.02 -8.59 20.35
C TYR A 638 -1.98 -8.42 21.88
N PHE A 639 -1.64 -7.22 22.36
CA PHE A 639 -1.48 -6.90 23.78
C PHE A 639 -2.26 -5.64 24.17
N ASP A 640 -2.95 -5.72 25.29
CA ASP A 640 -3.64 -4.58 25.91
C ASP A 640 -2.64 -3.64 26.60
N GLU A 641 -1.74 -4.19 27.41
CA GLU A 641 -0.63 -3.44 27.99
C GLU A 641 0.48 -3.28 26.95
N LYS A 642 0.58 -2.07 26.41
CA LYS A 642 1.51 -1.76 25.32
C LYS A 642 2.80 -1.13 25.80
N SER A 643 2.93 -0.82 27.08
CA SER A 643 4.08 -0.10 27.59
C SER A 643 4.41 -0.47 29.02
N THR A 644 5.68 -0.41 29.39
CA THR A 644 6.16 -0.59 30.75
C THR A 644 7.16 0.50 31.13
N GLN A 645 7.22 0.85 32.41
CA GLN A 645 8.15 1.84 32.95
C GLN A 645 9.38 1.17 33.56
N ILE A 646 10.54 1.74 33.28
CA ILE A 646 11.85 1.20 33.63
C ILE A 646 12.64 2.29 34.37
N GLU A 647 12.78 2.12 35.67
CA GLU A 647 13.66 2.98 36.47
C GLU A 647 15.12 2.62 36.22
N ILE A 648 15.90 3.59 35.75
CA ILE A 648 17.28 3.41 35.35
C ILE A 648 18.21 3.40 36.57
N PRO A 649 19.11 2.39 36.72
CA PRO A 649 19.96 2.29 37.89
C PRO A 649 21.00 3.41 37.93
N LEU A 650 21.29 3.94 39.13
CA LEU A 650 22.41 4.85 39.35
C LEU A 650 23.74 4.10 39.16
N SER A 651 24.63 4.60 38.29
CA SER A 651 25.97 4.03 38.18
C SER A 651 26.92 4.77 39.12
N LYS A 652 27.77 4.00 39.81
CA LYS A 652 28.70 4.54 40.83
C LYS A 652 30.04 4.98 40.23
N LYS A 653 30.19 5.01 38.90
CA LYS A 653 31.48 5.24 38.23
C LYS A 653 31.35 6.24 37.07
N GLN A 654 32.25 7.21 37.02
CA GLN A 654 32.43 8.08 35.85
C GLN A 654 33.04 7.27 34.69
N VAL A 655 32.39 7.30 33.53
CA VAL A 655 32.82 6.61 32.32
C VAL A 655 33.64 7.55 31.43
N SER A 656 34.73 7.06 30.86
CA SER A 656 35.42 7.70 29.74
C SER A 656 34.67 7.35 28.45
N LEU A 657 33.85 8.27 27.94
CA LEU A 657 32.97 8.09 26.77
C LEU A 657 33.67 8.31 25.42
N ASN A 658 34.97 8.63 25.40
CA ASN A 658 35.63 9.17 24.21
C ASN A 658 35.56 8.22 22.99
N LYS A 659 35.69 6.90 23.18
CA LYS A 659 35.64 5.93 22.07
C LYS A 659 34.22 5.66 21.59
N LEU A 660 33.23 5.61 22.49
CA LEU A 660 31.83 5.44 22.10
C LEU A 660 31.36 6.63 21.25
N GLU A 661 31.63 7.86 21.69
CA GLU A 661 31.26 9.06 20.93
C GLU A 661 32.00 9.11 19.59
N GLU A 662 33.26 8.66 19.55
CA GLU A 662 34.00 8.51 18.30
C GLU A 662 33.30 7.52 17.35
N VAL A 663 32.94 6.32 17.80
CA VAL A 663 32.24 5.33 16.96
C VAL A 663 30.82 5.78 16.58
N LYS A 664 30.09 6.40 17.51
CA LYS A 664 28.74 6.95 17.25
C LYS A 664 28.76 8.17 16.32
N SER A 665 29.91 8.80 16.10
CA SER A 665 30.09 9.86 15.10
C SER A 665 30.40 9.33 13.71
N LEU A 666 30.69 8.03 13.57
CA LEU A 666 31.01 7.40 12.29
C LEU A 666 29.73 6.97 11.59
N GLU A 667 29.50 7.54 10.41
CA GLU A 667 28.32 7.25 9.62
C GLU A 667 28.66 6.28 8.49
N PHE A 668 27.82 5.26 8.34
CA PHE A 668 27.85 4.41 7.17
C PHE A 668 27.30 5.18 5.98
N SER A 669 27.90 4.97 4.82
CA SER A 669 27.40 5.52 3.57
C SER A 669 26.84 4.41 2.70
N HIS A 670 26.10 4.78 1.67
CA HIS A 670 25.73 3.86 0.62
C HIS A 670 26.33 4.36 -0.69
N LYS A 671 26.78 3.41 -1.51
CA LYS A 671 27.18 3.66 -2.87
C LYS A 671 26.22 2.95 -3.79
N ILE A 672 25.75 3.67 -4.80
CA ILE A 672 25.13 3.05 -5.95
C ILE A 672 26.25 2.36 -6.71
N GLU A 673 26.14 1.04 -6.88
CA GLU A 673 27.19 0.28 -7.57
C GLU A 673 27.40 0.85 -8.97
N ASN A 674 28.67 1.02 -9.34
CA ASN A 674 29.07 1.75 -10.53
C ASN A 674 28.60 3.22 -10.56
N LEU A 675 28.64 4.01 -9.47
CA LEU A 675 28.44 5.45 -9.52
C LEU A 675 29.33 6.23 -8.54
N GLU A 676 29.88 7.37 -8.94
CA GLU A 676 30.53 8.32 -8.03
C GLU A 676 29.52 9.39 -7.60
N LEU A 677 29.42 9.63 -6.29
CA LEU A 677 28.45 10.52 -5.62
C LEU A 677 28.57 11.99 -6.08
N GLU A 678 29.77 12.42 -6.48
CA GLU A 678 30.03 13.77 -7.01
C GLU A 678 29.22 14.09 -8.29
N GLU A 679 28.69 13.08 -8.98
CA GLU A 679 27.98 13.25 -10.25
C GLU A 679 26.46 13.48 -10.11
N ILE A 680 25.87 13.28 -8.92
CA ILE A 680 24.40 13.22 -8.71
C ILE A 680 23.81 14.34 -7.83
N GLY A 681 24.59 14.89 -6.89
CA GLY A 681 24.20 15.95 -5.96
C GLY A 681 23.53 15.44 -4.67
N GLU A 682 23.79 16.10 -3.52
CA GLU A 682 23.50 15.62 -2.15
C GLU A 682 22.02 15.22 -1.88
N ASP A 683 21.05 15.89 -2.49
CA ASP A 683 19.63 15.55 -2.30
C ASP A 683 19.20 14.24 -2.98
N GLN A 684 20.04 13.66 -3.85
CA GLN A 684 19.69 12.51 -4.69
C GLN A 684 20.05 11.15 -4.09
N ASP A 685 21.00 11.11 -3.16
CA ASP A 685 21.36 9.89 -2.42
C ASP A 685 20.20 9.41 -1.53
N LYS A 686 19.22 10.28 -1.27
CA LYS A 686 17.97 9.92 -0.57
C LYS A 686 16.94 9.24 -1.46
N PHE A 687 17.13 9.16 -2.78
CA PHE A 687 16.11 8.69 -3.73
C PHE A 687 16.69 7.74 -4.78
N ILE A 688 16.50 6.44 -4.57
CA ILE A 688 17.12 5.40 -5.41
C ILE A 688 16.05 4.70 -6.25
N SER A 689 16.34 4.43 -7.52
CA SER A 689 15.41 3.68 -8.38
C SER A 689 15.30 2.23 -7.90
N LYS A 690 14.11 1.63 -7.98
CA LYS A 690 13.95 0.17 -7.83
C LYS A 690 14.90 -0.58 -8.78
N ASN A 691 15.36 -1.75 -8.35
CA ASN A 691 16.35 -2.60 -9.05
C ASN A 691 17.72 -1.94 -9.26
N THR A 692 18.05 -0.91 -8.48
CA THR A 692 19.40 -0.35 -8.47
C THR A 692 20.21 -1.08 -7.43
N GLU A 693 21.31 -1.72 -7.83
CA GLU A 693 22.24 -2.31 -6.86
C GLU A 693 22.91 -1.23 -6.02
N ILE A 694 22.82 -1.42 -4.71
CA ILE A 694 23.37 -0.51 -3.70
C ILE A 694 24.30 -1.32 -2.81
N ARG A 695 25.45 -0.76 -2.48
CA ARG A 695 26.37 -1.31 -1.51
C ARG A 695 26.45 -0.39 -0.31
N ILE A 696 26.33 -0.96 0.88
CA ILE A 696 26.55 -0.23 2.12
C ILE A 696 28.04 -0.28 2.45
N GLU A 697 28.63 0.88 2.73
CA GLU A 697 30.06 1.01 3.02
C GLU A 697 30.31 1.62 4.40
N PRO A 698 31.19 0.99 5.20
CA PRO A 698 31.63 1.56 6.46
C PRO A 698 32.64 2.69 6.20
N PRO A 699 32.79 3.63 7.14
CA PRO A 699 33.85 4.63 7.06
C PRO A 699 35.23 3.99 7.27
N ASP A 700 36.25 4.43 6.53
CA ASP A 700 37.61 3.86 6.56
C ASP A 700 38.19 3.76 7.97
N LYS A 701 37.97 4.81 8.78
CA LYS A 701 38.41 4.86 10.18
C LYS A 701 37.89 3.69 11.03
N LEU A 702 36.69 3.18 10.74
CA LEU A 702 36.14 2.02 11.45
C LEU A 702 36.89 0.73 11.08
N LEU A 703 37.31 0.59 9.82
CA LEU A 703 38.08 -0.56 9.32
C LEU A 703 39.56 -0.50 9.72
N GLU A 704 40.10 0.70 9.96
CA GLU A 704 41.46 0.88 10.49
C GLU A 704 41.56 0.44 11.97
N GLU A 705 40.47 0.58 12.72
CA GLU A 705 40.45 0.35 14.17
C GLU A 705 39.90 -1.01 14.59
N PHE A 706 39.02 -1.61 13.78
CA PHE A 706 38.34 -2.86 14.12
C PHE A 706 38.47 -3.90 13.01
N ASP A 707 38.46 -5.19 13.39
CA ASP A 707 38.40 -6.30 12.44
C ASP A 707 37.14 -6.18 11.55
N PRO A 708 37.27 -6.23 10.21
CA PRO A 708 36.13 -6.17 9.29
C PRO A 708 35.00 -7.16 9.61
N ASN A 709 35.31 -8.34 10.17
CA ASN A 709 34.29 -9.34 10.54
C ASN A 709 33.43 -8.90 11.75
N ARG A 710 33.88 -7.89 12.51
CA ARG A 710 33.12 -7.29 13.59
C ARG A 710 32.24 -6.15 13.13
N VAL A 711 32.47 -5.65 11.91
CA VAL A 711 31.74 -4.53 11.34
C VAL A 711 30.64 -5.09 10.45
N LYS A 712 29.39 -4.84 10.81
CA LYS A 712 28.19 -5.27 10.08
C LYS A 712 27.31 -4.08 9.76
N TYR A 713 26.24 -4.31 9.02
CA TYR A 713 25.15 -3.33 8.92
C TYR A 713 23.81 -4.01 9.15
N ILE A 714 22.86 -3.24 9.65
CA ILE A 714 21.48 -3.65 9.82
C ILE A 714 20.65 -2.99 8.74
N LEU A 715 19.84 -3.77 8.05
CA LEU A 715 18.92 -3.29 7.02
C LEU A 715 17.47 -3.51 7.46
N LYS A 716 16.64 -2.49 7.26
CA LYS A 716 15.20 -2.54 7.51
C LYS A 716 14.47 -1.96 6.31
N GLU A 717 13.70 -2.80 5.64
CA GLU A 717 12.76 -2.37 4.60
C GLU A 717 11.40 -2.06 5.24
N ASN A 718 10.98 -0.81 5.19
CA ASN A 718 9.63 -0.41 5.57
C ASN A 718 8.71 -0.62 4.36
N SER A 719 8.01 -1.78 4.32
CA SER A 719 7.25 -2.31 3.17
C SER A 719 5.77 -2.58 3.51
N LEU A 720 5.02 -3.28 2.63
CA LEU A 720 3.61 -3.68 2.88
C LEU A 720 3.46 -4.42 4.20
N PHE A 721 4.30 -5.43 4.39
CA PHE A 721 4.33 -6.31 5.55
C PHE A 721 5.52 -5.95 6.42
N TYR A 722 5.37 -6.13 7.74
CA TYR A 722 6.49 -6.04 8.65
C TYR A 722 7.57 -7.02 8.18
N LYS A 723 8.73 -6.49 7.82
CA LYS A 723 9.92 -7.27 7.53
C LYS A 723 10.88 -7.10 8.69
N LYS A 724 11.22 -8.17 9.40
CA LYS A 724 12.20 -8.09 10.50
C LYS A 724 13.51 -7.47 10.00
N PRO A 725 14.20 -6.66 10.81
CA PRO A 725 15.54 -6.19 10.46
C PRO A 725 16.49 -7.35 10.21
N GLU A 726 17.40 -7.17 9.25
CA GLU A 726 18.40 -8.16 8.89
C GLU A 726 19.80 -7.63 9.22
N ILE A 727 20.60 -8.43 9.92
CA ILE A 727 22.02 -8.16 10.17
C ILE A 727 22.80 -8.77 9.02
N ASN A 728 23.52 -7.94 8.28
CA ASN A 728 24.22 -8.31 7.05
C ASN A 728 25.73 -8.08 7.20
N GLU A 729 26.50 -8.88 6.47
CA GLU A 729 27.95 -8.75 6.36
C GLU A 729 28.34 -7.67 5.34
N LEU A 730 29.52 -7.07 5.49
CA LEU A 730 30.00 -6.07 4.54
C LEU A 730 30.19 -6.66 3.13
N GLY A 731 29.81 -5.88 2.10
CA GLY A 731 30.07 -6.22 0.71
C GLY A 731 28.94 -6.94 -0.01
N GLU A 732 27.82 -7.20 0.66
CA GLU A 732 26.61 -7.67 0.00
C GLU A 732 25.91 -6.52 -0.75
N ASN A 733 25.49 -6.79 -1.98
CA ASN A 733 24.69 -5.84 -2.77
C ASN A 733 23.22 -5.98 -2.38
N ILE A 734 22.59 -4.83 -2.15
CA ILE A 734 21.16 -4.71 -1.89
C ILE A 734 20.50 -4.30 -3.20
N GLU A 735 19.47 -5.04 -3.59
CA GLU A 735 18.63 -4.67 -4.71
C GLU A 735 17.21 -4.39 -4.21
N PRO A 736 16.82 -3.11 -4.02
CA PRO A 736 15.49 -2.76 -3.57
C PRO A 736 14.47 -3.07 -4.66
N LYS A 737 13.54 -3.99 -4.36
CA LYS A 737 12.49 -4.41 -5.31
C LYS A 737 11.19 -3.62 -5.15
N SER A 738 10.93 -3.15 -3.93
CA SER A 738 9.69 -2.47 -3.57
C SER A 738 9.76 -0.97 -3.90
N PRO A 739 9.09 -0.47 -4.95
CA PRO A 739 9.01 0.97 -5.17
C PRO A 739 8.30 1.64 -4.00
N TYR A 740 8.76 2.84 -3.64
CA TYR A 740 8.21 3.69 -2.57
C TYR A 740 8.38 3.17 -1.13
N SER A 741 9.08 2.04 -0.95
CA SER A 741 9.56 1.62 0.37
C SER A 741 10.66 2.57 0.85
N THR A 742 10.74 2.77 2.16
CA THR A 742 11.91 3.40 2.79
C THR A 742 12.82 2.30 3.32
N ILE A 743 14.06 2.26 2.84
CA ILE A 743 15.07 1.38 3.40
C ILE A 743 15.91 2.19 4.38
N SER A 744 15.82 1.82 5.65
CA SER A 744 16.71 2.32 6.69
C SER A 744 17.87 1.34 6.86
N TYR A 745 19.07 1.88 7.06
CA TYR A 745 20.24 1.08 7.41
C TYR A 745 21.06 1.76 8.50
N ARG A 746 21.67 0.94 9.36
CA ARG A 746 22.58 1.38 10.43
C ARG A 746 23.86 0.56 10.35
N GLY A 747 25.01 1.19 10.62
CA GLY A 747 26.20 0.42 10.96
C GLY A 747 25.99 -0.34 12.27
N ALA A 748 26.60 -1.52 12.40
CA ALA A 748 26.55 -2.31 13.62
C ALA A 748 27.96 -2.85 13.94
N LEU A 749 28.51 -2.47 15.09
CA LEU A 749 29.81 -2.96 15.53
C LEU A 749 29.63 -4.05 16.59
N ASN A 750 30.06 -5.27 16.29
CA ASN A 750 30.06 -6.37 17.25
C ASN A 750 31.20 -6.19 18.27
N ILE A 751 30.85 -6.09 19.56
CA ILE A 751 31.78 -5.90 20.67
C ILE A 751 31.78 -7.02 21.72
N GLY A 752 31.09 -8.15 21.47
CA GLY A 752 30.99 -9.26 22.44
C GLY A 752 30.34 -10.51 21.83
N GLU A 753 29.85 -11.43 22.66
CA GLU A 753 29.01 -12.57 22.22
C GLU A 753 27.65 -12.02 21.76
N ASP A 754 27.57 -11.58 20.50
CA ASP A 754 26.38 -11.04 19.84
C ASP A 754 25.82 -9.74 20.45
N LEU A 755 26.71 -8.88 20.97
CA LEU A 755 26.39 -7.49 21.31
C LEU A 755 26.76 -6.56 20.14
N TYR A 756 25.75 -5.91 19.58
CA TYR A 756 25.89 -4.98 18.46
C TYR A 756 25.70 -3.54 18.94
N LEU A 757 26.75 -2.72 18.85
CA LEU A 757 26.63 -1.27 18.97
C LEU A 757 26.03 -0.70 17.68
N LEU A 758 24.93 0.02 17.82
CA LEU A 758 24.24 0.68 16.71
C LEU A 758 25.00 1.96 16.35
N LEU A 759 25.30 2.19 15.08
CA LEU A 759 25.82 3.47 14.58
C LEU A 759 24.63 4.32 14.08
N PRO A 760 24.83 5.61 13.72
CA PRO A 760 23.76 6.47 13.21
C PRO A 760 22.97 5.83 12.07
N GLU A 761 21.66 6.13 12.05
CA GLU A 761 20.77 5.68 10.98
C GLU A 761 20.85 6.57 9.77
N ASN A 762 20.99 5.92 8.62
CA ASN A 762 20.75 6.52 7.34
C ASN A 762 19.60 5.81 6.63
N SER A 763 18.97 6.50 5.70
CA SER A 763 17.90 5.91 4.91
C SER A 763 17.88 6.49 3.51
N PHE A 764 17.31 5.70 2.59
CA PHE A 764 16.95 6.15 1.27
C PHE A 764 15.55 5.66 0.92
N GLN A 765 14.85 6.44 0.11
CA GLN A 765 13.56 6.08 -0.43
C GLN A 765 13.75 5.44 -1.79
N VAL A 766 13.11 4.29 -1.98
CA VAL A 766 13.06 3.61 -3.26
C VAL A 766 11.99 4.30 -4.11
N LYS A 767 12.26 4.58 -5.38
CA LYS A 767 11.31 5.20 -6.32
C LYS A 767 11.13 4.31 -7.55
N GLU A 768 10.05 4.55 -8.27
CA GLU A 768 9.86 3.93 -9.58
C GLU A 768 10.96 4.35 -10.55
N SER A 769 11.37 3.41 -11.41
CA SER A 769 12.22 3.73 -12.54
C SER A 769 11.34 4.32 -13.63
N GLY A 770 11.55 5.59 -13.98
CA GLY A 770 10.77 6.19 -15.06
C GLY A 770 11.11 5.65 -16.45
N ILE A 771 12.26 4.97 -16.58
CA ILE A 771 12.74 4.38 -17.82
C ILE A 771 13.14 2.93 -17.58
N GLU A 772 12.57 2.03 -18.37
CA GLU A 772 12.89 0.61 -18.36
C GLU A 772 14.05 0.32 -19.31
N ASP A 773 13.99 0.84 -20.54
CA ASP A 773 15.00 0.62 -21.57
C ASP A 773 15.01 1.76 -22.61
N PHE A 774 16.03 1.81 -23.47
CA PHE A 774 16.04 2.70 -24.62
C PHE A 774 16.83 2.12 -25.80
N SER A 775 16.44 2.50 -27.02
CA SER A 775 17.14 2.05 -28.22
C SER A 775 18.51 2.72 -28.37
N LYS A 776 19.53 1.89 -28.57
CA LYS A 776 20.91 2.28 -28.88
C LYS A 776 21.32 1.74 -30.25
N SER A 777 22.00 2.57 -31.04
CA SER A 777 22.48 2.15 -32.36
C SER A 777 23.77 2.86 -32.77
N TRP A 778 24.57 2.20 -33.59
CA TRP A 778 25.66 2.85 -34.30
C TRP A 778 25.09 3.56 -35.52
N LYS A 779 25.34 4.86 -35.65
CA LYS A 779 24.93 5.64 -36.82
C LYS A 779 26.13 5.89 -37.73
N GLU A 780 25.92 5.67 -39.02
CA GLU A 780 26.89 6.09 -40.05
C GLU A 780 27.08 7.61 -39.99
N ILE A 781 28.26 8.06 -40.44
CA ILE A 781 28.53 9.49 -40.65
C ILE A 781 27.60 9.96 -41.78
N SER A 782 26.43 10.46 -41.41
CA SER A 782 25.44 11.02 -42.32
C SER A 782 25.84 12.43 -42.72
N GLU A 783 25.62 12.81 -43.98
CA GLU A 783 25.76 14.20 -44.45
C GLU A 783 24.81 15.18 -43.73
N LYS A 784 23.75 14.66 -43.08
CA LYS A 784 22.81 15.46 -42.28
C LYS A 784 23.32 15.79 -40.87
N ILE A 785 24.39 15.14 -40.43
CA ILE A 785 24.98 15.33 -39.10
C ILE A 785 26.26 16.17 -39.27
N PRO A 786 26.23 17.51 -39.05
CA PRO A 786 27.41 18.35 -39.15
C PRO A 786 28.58 17.79 -38.35
N PRO A 787 29.77 17.67 -38.97
CA PRO A 787 30.91 17.08 -38.31
C PRO A 787 31.39 17.96 -37.15
N PRO A 788 32.03 17.35 -36.14
CA PRO A 788 32.72 18.10 -35.10
C PRO A 788 33.76 19.07 -35.70
N LYS A 789 34.06 20.19 -35.01
CA LYS A 789 35.14 21.17 -35.29
C LYS A 789 36.45 20.54 -35.76
N ASP A 790 36.78 19.32 -35.33
CA ASP A 790 37.85 18.49 -35.91
C ASP A 790 37.27 17.19 -36.53
N PRO A 791 36.87 17.21 -37.82
CA PRO A 791 36.25 16.06 -38.49
C PRO A 791 37.22 14.91 -38.76
N LYS A 792 38.53 15.16 -38.68
CA LYS A 792 39.57 14.28 -39.24
C LYS A 792 39.75 12.99 -38.45
N ASP A 793 39.38 13.00 -37.17
CA ASP A 793 39.58 11.88 -36.26
C ASP A 793 38.27 11.21 -35.83
N LEU A 794 37.11 11.64 -36.36
CA LEU A 794 35.81 11.02 -36.07
C LEU A 794 35.68 9.68 -36.82
N ILE A 795 35.43 8.60 -36.08
CA ILE A 795 35.19 7.25 -36.61
C ILE A 795 33.69 7.05 -36.91
N THR A 796 32.85 7.29 -35.90
CA THR A 796 31.42 6.95 -35.93
C THR A 796 30.66 7.71 -34.83
N TRP A 797 29.33 7.55 -34.81
CA TRP A 797 28.46 8.08 -33.78
C TRP A 797 27.77 6.94 -33.03
N PHE A 798 27.84 6.99 -31.70
CA PHE A 798 27.00 6.15 -30.84
C PHE A 798 25.71 6.90 -30.53
N ALA A 799 24.56 6.41 -31.00
CA ALA A 799 23.29 7.11 -30.91
C ALA A 799 22.34 6.46 -29.88
N ALA A 800 21.74 7.30 -29.03
CA ALA A 800 20.64 6.98 -28.13
C ALA A 800 19.34 7.62 -28.67
N ASP A 801 18.34 6.83 -29.00
CA ASP A 801 17.08 7.32 -29.56
C ASP A 801 16.00 7.44 -28.48
N LEU A 802 15.68 8.68 -28.07
CA LEU A 802 14.65 8.94 -27.06
C LEU A 802 13.22 8.66 -27.55
N SER A 803 12.97 8.61 -28.86
CA SER A 803 11.64 8.20 -29.38
C SER A 803 11.34 6.73 -29.09
N ASN A 804 12.38 5.94 -28.82
CA ASN A 804 12.32 4.52 -28.56
C ASN A 804 12.71 4.20 -27.11
N VAL A 805 12.52 5.16 -26.20
CA VAL A 805 12.58 4.90 -24.75
C VAL A 805 11.34 4.13 -24.34
N ARG A 806 11.56 2.97 -23.71
CA ARG A 806 10.52 2.26 -22.97
C ARG A 806 10.41 2.92 -21.61
N PHE A 807 9.34 3.68 -21.45
CA PHE A 807 8.95 4.24 -20.18
C PHE A 807 8.18 3.18 -19.40
N GLY A 808 8.33 3.19 -18.07
CA GLY A 808 7.37 2.52 -17.20
C GLY A 808 6.01 3.23 -17.25
N ASN A 809 5.20 3.06 -16.20
CA ASN A 809 3.83 3.58 -16.15
C ASN A 809 3.77 5.11 -15.93
N ILE A 810 4.22 5.87 -16.94
CA ILE A 810 4.33 7.34 -16.93
C ILE A 810 3.33 7.96 -17.92
N PRO A 811 2.53 8.95 -17.50
CA PRO A 811 1.66 9.73 -18.38
C PRO A 811 2.39 10.39 -19.56
N GLY A 812 1.77 10.43 -20.74
CA GLY A 812 2.41 10.96 -21.96
C GLY A 812 2.95 12.39 -21.85
N ASN A 813 2.23 13.29 -21.18
CA ASN A 813 2.64 14.68 -20.94
C ASN A 813 3.90 14.82 -20.06
N ILE A 814 4.29 13.75 -19.37
CA ILE A 814 5.50 13.68 -18.55
C ILE A 814 6.66 13.08 -19.34
N LYS A 815 6.39 12.18 -20.28
CA LYS A 815 7.39 11.66 -21.23
C LYS A 815 8.04 12.81 -22.02
N GLU A 816 7.27 13.84 -22.36
CA GLU A 816 7.73 15.06 -23.05
C GLU A 816 8.70 15.92 -22.22
N LYS A 817 8.75 15.70 -20.90
CA LYS A 817 9.65 16.40 -19.98
C LYS A 817 10.97 15.67 -19.76
N LEU A 818 11.21 14.56 -20.44
CA LEU A 818 12.44 13.79 -20.34
C LEU A 818 13.65 14.62 -20.82
N ASP A 819 14.69 14.65 -20.00
CA ASP A 819 15.98 15.26 -20.26
C ASP A 819 17.09 14.21 -20.08
N LEU A 820 18.21 14.39 -20.80
CA LEU A 820 19.29 13.42 -20.88
C LEU A 820 20.64 14.13 -20.71
N ASP A 821 21.37 13.75 -19.66
CA ASP A 821 22.77 14.09 -19.48
C ASP A 821 23.66 12.93 -19.97
N ILE A 822 24.68 13.22 -20.76
CA ILE A 822 25.61 12.21 -21.30
C ILE A 822 27.04 12.48 -20.81
N TRP A 823 27.70 11.41 -20.40
CA TRP A 823 29.09 11.41 -19.96
C TRP A 823 29.93 10.43 -20.79
N LYS A 824 31.16 10.84 -21.09
CA LYS A 824 32.16 10.03 -21.80
C LYS A 824 33.45 10.03 -20.97
N ASN A 825 33.91 8.85 -20.55
CA ASN A 825 35.12 8.65 -19.75
C ASN A 825 35.18 9.57 -18.51
N GLY A 826 34.09 9.62 -17.74
CA GLY A 826 33.99 10.43 -16.51
C GLY A 826 33.81 11.94 -16.72
N LYS A 827 33.69 12.42 -17.98
CA LYS A 827 33.47 13.84 -18.28
C LYS A 827 32.07 14.08 -18.84
N LYS A 828 31.31 14.96 -18.18
CA LYS A 828 30.01 15.45 -18.69
C LYS A 828 30.24 16.20 -19.99
N LEU A 829 29.55 15.79 -21.04
CA LEU A 829 29.61 16.49 -22.32
C LEU A 829 28.88 17.84 -22.16
N LYS A 830 29.59 18.97 -22.30
CA LYS A 830 28.99 20.31 -22.18
C LYS A 830 28.05 20.57 -23.35
N ASN A 831 26.87 21.11 -23.06
CA ASN A 831 25.86 21.53 -24.04
C ASN A 831 26.29 22.69 -24.97
N THR A 832 27.55 23.15 -24.90
CA THR A 832 28.07 24.24 -25.72
C THR A 832 29.18 23.73 -26.64
N VAL A 833 28.75 23.41 -27.86
CA VAL A 833 29.55 23.18 -29.08
C VAL A 833 30.35 21.87 -29.13
N PHE A 834 29.66 20.76 -28.87
CA PHE A 834 29.30 19.83 -29.95
C PHE A 834 27.80 19.60 -29.83
N PRO A 835 26.96 20.04 -30.77
CA PRO A 835 25.57 19.66 -30.74
C PRO A 835 25.55 18.14 -30.92
N ILE A 836 25.28 17.43 -29.84
CA ILE A 836 24.60 16.14 -29.91
C ILE A 836 23.35 16.45 -30.73
N ILE A 837 23.36 16.09 -32.01
CA ILE A 837 22.46 16.67 -32.99
C ILE A 837 21.06 16.19 -32.67
N LYS A 838 20.25 17.08 -32.10
CA LYS A 838 18.78 16.95 -32.05
C LYS A 838 18.23 16.93 -33.48
N GLU A 839 18.45 15.84 -34.22
CA GLU A 839 17.53 15.46 -35.30
C GLU A 839 16.34 14.77 -34.61
N GLY A 840 15.40 15.59 -34.13
CA GLY A 840 14.31 15.11 -33.29
C GLY A 840 14.79 14.65 -31.92
N ASN A 841 14.43 13.42 -31.54
CA ASN A 841 14.64 12.82 -30.22
C ASN A 841 15.92 11.95 -30.13
N VAL A 842 16.84 12.00 -31.10
CA VAL A 842 18.04 11.13 -31.12
C VAL A 842 19.28 11.90 -30.64
N PHE A 843 20.06 11.29 -29.75
CA PHE A 843 21.30 11.83 -29.18
C PHE A 843 22.51 11.04 -29.66
N CYS A 844 23.35 11.66 -30.50
CA CYS A 844 24.59 11.08 -31.03
C CYS A 844 25.84 11.52 -30.24
N VAL A 845 26.63 10.56 -29.76
CA VAL A 845 27.93 10.75 -29.10
C VAL A 845 29.06 10.47 -30.10
N PRO A 846 30.01 11.40 -30.32
CA PRO A 846 31.11 11.19 -31.26
C PRO A 846 32.17 10.23 -30.70
N ILE A 847 32.55 9.25 -31.51
CA ILE A 847 33.67 8.34 -31.24
C ILE A 847 34.83 8.72 -32.16
N PHE A 848 35.97 9.02 -31.54
CA PHE A 848 37.20 9.48 -32.19
C PHE A 848 38.26 8.39 -32.25
N TYR A 849 39.27 8.59 -33.09
CA TYR A 849 40.41 7.69 -33.25
C TYR A 849 41.19 7.47 -31.94
N GLU A 850 41.31 8.51 -31.12
CA GLU A 850 41.92 8.43 -29.79
C GLU A 850 41.16 7.53 -28.81
N ASP A 851 39.91 7.15 -29.11
CA ASP A 851 39.15 6.20 -28.29
C ASP A 851 39.53 4.73 -28.59
N ILE A 852 40.27 4.45 -29.68
CA ILE A 852 40.74 3.10 -30.04
C ILE A 852 41.78 2.61 -29.02
N ASP A 853 41.76 1.32 -28.69
CA ASP A 853 42.59 0.67 -27.65
C ASP A 853 42.36 1.17 -26.20
N SER A 854 41.35 2.02 -25.99
CA SER A 854 40.89 2.45 -24.67
C SER A 854 39.54 1.80 -24.33
N LYS A 855 39.33 1.48 -23.05
CA LYS A 855 37.99 1.09 -22.55
C LYS A 855 37.12 2.34 -22.50
N LEU A 856 36.27 2.51 -23.50
CA LEU A 856 35.38 3.66 -23.56
C LEU A 856 34.17 3.43 -22.63
N ASN A 857 33.99 4.34 -21.67
CA ASN A 857 32.86 4.33 -20.75
C ASN A 857 31.87 5.44 -21.12
N LEU A 858 30.71 5.05 -21.62
CA LEU A 858 29.58 5.96 -21.86
C LEU A 858 28.54 5.81 -20.76
N LYS A 859 28.03 6.93 -20.25
CA LYS A 859 26.96 6.96 -19.25
C LYS A 859 25.85 7.91 -19.71
N PHE A 860 24.63 7.40 -19.70
CA PHE A 860 23.40 8.11 -20.02
C PHE A 860 22.61 8.28 -18.73
N VAL A 861 22.35 9.53 -18.33
CA VAL A 861 21.61 9.89 -17.12
C VAL A 861 20.32 10.57 -17.54
N PHE A 862 19.24 9.83 -17.42
CA PHE A 862 17.91 10.29 -17.75
C PHE A 862 17.26 10.95 -16.53
N LYS A 863 16.67 12.13 -16.71
CA LYS A 863 15.99 12.89 -15.66
C LYS A 863 14.74 13.56 -16.23
N PHE A 864 13.73 13.80 -15.41
CA PHE A 864 12.58 14.59 -15.84
C PHE A 864 12.77 16.05 -15.45
N SER A 865 12.45 16.97 -16.36
CA SER A 865 12.58 18.42 -16.20
C SER A 865 11.25 19.06 -15.78
N GLY A 866 11.30 20.05 -14.88
CA GLY A 866 10.13 20.79 -14.39
C GLY A 866 9.60 20.34 -13.02
N GLU A 867 9.00 21.28 -12.30
CA GLU A 867 8.44 21.05 -10.97
C GLU A 867 6.96 20.66 -11.08
N THR A 868 6.67 19.36 -11.07
CA THR A 868 5.34 18.90 -10.68
C THR A 868 5.51 17.91 -9.54
N PRO A 869 4.66 17.95 -8.49
CA PRO A 869 4.75 17.03 -7.37
C PRO A 869 4.77 15.54 -7.78
N TYR A 870 4.14 15.19 -8.91
CA TYR A 870 4.18 13.84 -9.47
C TYR A 870 5.55 13.43 -10.03
N LEU A 871 6.35 14.37 -10.56
CA LEU A 871 7.71 14.07 -11.05
C LEU A 871 8.66 13.67 -9.93
N SER A 872 8.36 14.07 -8.69
CA SER A 872 9.12 13.63 -7.52
C SER A 872 9.00 12.12 -7.27
N ASN A 873 8.07 11.41 -7.92
CA ASN A 873 7.86 9.97 -7.74
C ASN A 873 8.87 9.09 -8.49
N PHE A 874 9.72 9.65 -9.36
CA PHE A 874 10.68 8.91 -10.16
C PHE A 874 12.11 9.31 -9.78
N ALA A 875 12.99 8.32 -9.66
CA ALA A 875 14.43 8.56 -9.57
C ALA A 875 15.01 8.79 -10.98
N ARG A 876 16.22 9.36 -11.06
CA ARG A 876 16.96 9.41 -12.32
C ARG A 876 17.32 7.99 -12.74
N THR A 877 17.12 7.66 -14.01
CA THR A 877 17.55 6.35 -14.55
C THR A 877 18.94 6.50 -15.15
N ILE A 878 19.84 5.58 -14.80
CA ILE A 878 21.22 5.59 -15.28
C ILE A 878 21.49 4.33 -16.08
N ARG A 879 22.14 4.50 -17.25
CA ARG A 879 22.56 3.41 -18.12
C ARG A 879 24.01 3.60 -18.52
N LYS A 880 24.85 2.59 -18.24
CA LYS A 880 26.27 2.59 -18.57
C LYS A 880 26.55 1.61 -19.69
N PHE A 881 27.53 1.97 -20.52
CA PHE A 881 28.02 1.12 -21.60
C PHE A 881 29.53 1.17 -21.58
N GLN A 882 30.14 -0.01 -21.53
CA GLN A 882 31.55 -0.17 -21.83
C GLN A 882 31.66 -0.61 -23.29
N ILE A 883 32.42 0.14 -24.06
CA ILE A 883 32.67 -0.13 -25.48
C ILE A 883 34.15 -0.43 -25.62
N GLU A 884 34.45 -1.62 -26.13
CA GLU A 884 35.80 -1.99 -26.55
C GLU A 884 35.86 -1.90 -28.08
N LEU A 885 36.73 -1.00 -28.56
CA LEU A 885 36.96 -0.76 -29.96
C LEU A 885 38.23 -1.49 -30.39
N GLU A 886 38.08 -2.59 -31.13
CA GLU A 886 39.22 -3.30 -31.69
C GLU A 886 39.46 -2.92 -33.16
N PRO A 887 40.70 -2.59 -33.56
CA PRO A 887 41.04 -2.41 -34.97
C PRO A 887 40.87 -3.73 -35.72
N LYS A 888 40.03 -3.76 -36.77
CA LYS A 888 39.94 -4.93 -37.64
C LYS A 888 41.07 -4.90 -38.66
N ILE A 889 41.95 -5.88 -38.60
CA ILE A 889 43.01 -6.07 -39.60
C ILE A 889 42.42 -6.93 -40.73
N GLU A 890 42.00 -6.32 -41.85
CA GLU A 890 41.30 -7.04 -42.92
C GLU A 890 42.20 -7.74 -43.95
N THR A 891 43.43 -7.30 -44.21
CA THR A 891 44.29 -8.01 -45.19
C THR A 891 45.77 -7.65 -45.10
N ILE A 892 46.65 -8.66 -45.10
CA ILE A 892 48.10 -8.49 -45.31
C ILE A 892 48.42 -8.86 -46.76
N ARG A 893 48.77 -7.89 -47.61
CA ARG A 893 49.16 -8.14 -49.02
C ARG A 893 50.67 -8.01 -49.23
N GLY A 894 51.33 -9.11 -49.57
CA GLY A 894 52.75 -9.12 -49.97
C GLY A 894 52.97 -9.02 -51.48
N SER A 895 53.70 -8.00 -51.95
CA SER A 895 54.14 -7.88 -53.35
C SER A 895 55.53 -8.45 -53.55
N ARG A 896 55.69 -9.41 -54.48
CA ARG A 896 56.99 -10.02 -54.85
C ARG A 896 57.84 -9.22 -55.83
N ARG A 897 57.35 -8.09 -56.39
CA ARG A 897 57.96 -7.47 -57.59
C ARG A 897 59.23 -6.65 -57.32
N THR A 898 59.52 -6.32 -56.08
CA THR A 898 60.79 -5.70 -55.66
C THR A 898 61.25 -6.49 -54.43
N LYS A 899 62.56 -6.69 -54.20
CA LYS A 899 63.08 -7.39 -53.01
C LYS A 899 62.83 -6.64 -51.68
N LYS A 900 61.74 -5.87 -51.59
CA LYS A 900 61.21 -5.19 -50.42
C LYS A 900 59.84 -5.80 -50.13
N ILE A 901 59.70 -6.46 -48.98
CA ILE A 901 58.39 -6.81 -48.46
C ILE A 901 57.88 -5.55 -47.78
N SER A 902 56.73 -5.04 -48.22
CA SER A 902 56.05 -3.94 -47.53
C SER A 902 54.74 -4.48 -46.97
N LEU A 903 54.55 -4.33 -45.66
CA LEU A 903 53.26 -4.53 -45.01
C LEU A 903 52.42 -3.29 -45.32
N ASN A 904 51.29 -3.48 -45.99
CA ASN A 904 50.29 -2.42 -46.08
C ASN A 904 49.26 -2.70 -44.99
N VAL A 905 49.28 -1.91 -43.93
CA VAL A 905 48.27 -1.95 -42.87
C VAL A 905 47.23 -0.86 -43.20
N LEU A 906 45.97 -1.27 -43.31
CA LEU A 906 44.85 -0.34 -43.41
C LEU A 906 44.50 0.10 -41.99
N GLU A 907 44.98 1.28 -41.60
CA GLU A 907 44.58 2.00 -40.38
C GLU A 907 43.62 3.11 -40.79
N GLY A 908 42.31 2.83 -40.74
CA GLY A 908 41.28 3.78 -41.19
C GLY A 908 41.46 4.24 -42.65
N ARG A 909 41.49 5.57 -42.89
CA ARG A 909 41.67 6.15 -44.25
C ARG A 909 43.13 6.21 -44.73
N LYS A 910 44.11 5.83 -43.90
CA LYS A 910 45.53 5.91 -44.25
C LYS A 910 46.06 4.52 -44.62
N ASN A 911 46.74 4.47 -45.75
CA ASN A 911 47.48 3.29 -46.20
C ASN A 911 48.91 3.42 -45.69
N LEU A 912 49.26 2.70 -44.62
CA LEU A 912 50.61 2.69 -44.07
C LEU A 912 51.43 1.60 -44.76
N SER A 913 52.37 2.03 -45.62
CA SER A 913 53.29 1.12 -46.30
C SER A 913 54.59 1.01 -45.51
N ILE A 914 54.78 -0.10 -44.82
CA ILE A 914 55.87 -0.29 -43.86
C ILE A 914 56.92 -1.23 -44.48
N PRO A 915 58.13 -0.74 -44.79
CA PRO A 915 59.17 -1.57 -45.38
C PRO A 915 59.76 -2.53 -44.34
N ILE A 916 59.80 -3.82 -44.67
CA ILE A 916 60.39 -4.88 -43.85
C ILE A 916 61.78 -5.21 -44.39
N GLU A 917 62.79 -5.20 -43.53
CA GLU A 917 64.12 -5.75 -43.84
C GLU A 917 64.11 -7.25 -43.55
N CYS A 918 64.33 -8.07 -44.57
CA CYS A 918 64.64 -9.49 -44.37
C CYS A 918 66.15 -9.66 -44.20
N GLU A 919 66.56 -10.54 -43.29
CA GLU A 919 67.96 -10.95 -43.18
C GLU A 919 68.49 -11.45 -44.53
N LYS A 920 69.70 -10.99 -44.88
CA LYS A 920 70.38 -11.37 -46.13
C LYS A 920 70.59 -12.88 -46.16
N GLY A 921 69.81 -13.59 -46.98
CA GLY A 921 70.03 -15.01 -47.29
C GLY A 921 68.81 -15.92 -47.13
N ALA A 922 67.71 -15.45 -46.54
CA ALA A 922 66.52 -16.28 -46.34
C ALA A 922 65.75 -16.51 -47.66
N LYS A 923 65.56 -17.78 -48.05
CA LYS A 923 64.77 -18.17 -49.24
C LYS A 923 63.24 -18.11 -49.03
N ARG A 924 62.79 -17.98 -47.78
CA ARG A 924 61.41 -17.64 -47.37
C ARG A 924 61.49 -16.76 -46.11
N PRO A 925 60.69 -15.69 -45.99
CA PRO A 925 60.58 -14.95 -44.73
C PRO A 925 59.83 -15.82 -43.72
N THR A 926 60.42 -16.06 -42.56
CA THR A 926 59.73 -16.54 -41.36
C THR A 926 59.43 -15.33 -40.46
N LEU A 927 58.31 -15.37 -39.71
CA LEU A 927 57.88 -14.28 -38.82
C LEU A 927 58.98 -13.88 -37.82
N GLU A 928 59.81 -14.85 -37.39
CA GLU A 928 60.91 -14.65 -36.45
C GLU A 928 62.06 -13.75 -36.95
N GLY A 929 62.17 -13.51 -38.26
CA GLY A 929 63.24 -12.69 -38.84
C GLY A 929 62.87 -11.22 -39.09
N ILE A 930 61.67 -10.79 -38.67
CA ILE A 930 61.13 -9.44 -38.90
C ILE A 930 61.41 -8.56 -37.68
N ARG A 931 62.26 -7.53 -37.82
CA ARG A 931 62.51 -6.55 -36.75
C ARG A 931 61.84 -5.21 -37.05
N PRO A 932 60.90 -4.75 -36.21
CA PRO A 932 60.23 -3.48 -36.43
C PRO A 932 61.08 -2.27 -36.02
N LYS A 933 60.73 -1.09 -36.55
CA LYS A 933 61.37 0.21 -36.22
C LYS A 933 60.53 1.10 -35.29
N SER A 934 59.41 0.60 -34.75
CA SER A 934 58.46 1.38 -33.93
C SER A 934 57.75 0.48 -32.92
N GLU A 935 57.46 0.99 -31.71
CA GLU A 935 56.78 0.26 -30.62
C GLU A 935 55.34 -0.16 -30.96
N ILE A 936 54.64 0.60 -31.82
CA ILE A 936 53.30 0.25 -32.33
C ILE A 936 53.35 -1.05 -33.17
N LEU A 937 54.50 -1.39 -33.77
CA LEU A 937 54.65 -2.61 -34.56
C LEU A 937 54.78 -3.88 -33.70
N ASP A 938 55.27 -3.81 -32.45
CA ASP A 938 55.46 -5.00 -31.62
C ASP A 938 54.09 -5.61 -31.26
N THR A 939 53.13 -4.76 -30.87
CA THR A 939 51.75 -5.16 -30.57
C THR A 939 51.02 -5.72 -31.80
N VAL A 940 51.28 -5.16 -32.99
CA VAL A 940 50.70 -5.63 -34.26
C VAL A 940 51.33 -6.97 -34.69
N LEU A 941 52.63 -7.16 -34.50
CA LEU A 941 53.32 -8.40 -34.85
C LEU A 941 53.00 -9.56 -33.88
N GLU A 942 52.81 -9.31 -32.58
CA GLU A 942 52.32 -10.31 -31.62
C GLU A 942 50.89 -10.80 -31.95
N LYS A 943 50.01 -9.89 -32.39
CA LYS A 943 48.65 -10.24 -32.84
C LYS A 943 48.64 -10.97 -34.19
N ILE A 944 49.62 -10.72 -35.07
CA ILE A 944 49.80 -11.47 -36.34
C ILE A 944 50.39 -12.87 -36.07
N ALA A 945 51.34 -13.00 -35.13
CA ALA A 945 51.96 -14.28 -34.78
C ALA A 945 50.98 -15.28 -34.13
N SER A 946 49.90 -14.79 -33.52
CA SER A 946 48.86 -15.62 -32.89
C SER A 946 47.74 -16.08 -33.83
N ARG A 947 47.72 -15.64 -35.11
CA ARG A 947 46.73 -16.03 -36.12
C ARG A 947 47.43 -16.62 -37.35
N HIS A 948 47.63 -17.94 -37.35
CA HIS A 948 48.45 -18.65 -38.35
C HIS A 948 47.89 -18.71 -39.78
N ASP A 949 46.66 -18.25 -40.05
CA ASP A 949 45.91 -18.65 -41.27
C ASP A 949 45.65 -17.54 -42.32
N LEU A 950 46.21 -16.33 -42.21
CA LEU A 950 45.82 -15.17 -43.04
C LEU A 950 46.87 -14.66 -44.04
N PHE A 951 47.45 -15.54 -44.87
CA PHE A 951 48.28 -15.12 -46.01
C PHE A 951 47.71 -15.58 -47.36
N GLU A 952 47.03 -14.68 -48.08
CA GLU A 952 46.71 -14.89 -49.50
C GLU A 952 47.67 -14.11 -50.42
N TYR A 953 48.25 -14.80 -51.40
CA TYR A 953 49.04 -14.20 -52.48
C TYR A 953 48.17 -14.04 -53.73
N SER A 954 47.75 -12.82 -54.07
CA SER A 954 47.00 -12.56 -55.32
C SER A 954 47.80 -11.74 -56.35
N ARG A 955 47.51 -11.97 -57.63
CA ARG A 955 48.05 -11.25 -58.81
C ARG A 955 46.88 -10.73 -59.67
N SER A 956 46.39 -9.50 -59.45
CA SER A 956 45.85 -8.56 -60.48
C SER A 956 45.04 -7.40 -59.88
N HIS A 957 44.88 -6.33 -60.66
CA HIS A 957 44.36 -4.98 -60.33
C HIS A 957 42.81 -4.85 -60.18
N ILE A 958 42.37 -3.78 -59.49
CA ILE A 958 41.48 -2.65 -59.89
C ILE A 958 40.65 -2.14 -58.69
N TYR A 959 40.54 -0.81 -58.58
CA TYR A 959 39.79 -0.02 -57.58
C TYR A 959 38.27 -0.26 -57.59
N SER A 960 37.66 -0.27 -56.40
CA SER A 960 36.29 0.25 -56.12
C SER A 960 36.16 0.53 -54.61
N PRO A 961 35.25 1.42 -54.16
CA PRO A 961 35.22 1.92 -52.78
C PRO A 961 34.67 0.85 -51.83
N ILE A 962 35.34 0.60 -50.70
CA ILE A 962 34.91 -0.40 -49.71
C ILE A 962 34.18 0.30 -48.54
N PRO A 963 32.92 -0.07 -48.26
CA PRO A 963 32.16 0.37 -47.09
C PRO A 963 32.35 -0.54 -45.85
N LYS A 964 31.99 0.03 -44.68
CA LYS A 964 31.49 -0.55 -43.41
C LYS A 964 32.21 -1.66 -42.62
N GLU A 965 33.23 -2.36 -43.11
CA GLU A 965 33.64 -3.60 -42.43
C GLU A 965 34.84 -3.53 -41.44
N ASN A 966 35.55 -2.41 -41.27
CA ASN A 966 36.90 -2.35 -40.64
C ASN A 966 37.03 -2.23 -39.09
N LEU A 967 36.02 -2.53 -38.28
CA LEU A 967 36.12 -2.55 -36.81
C LEU A 967 35.37 -3.75 -36.23
N VAL A 968 35.96 -4.45 -35.25
CA VAL A 968 35.23 -5.42 -34.41
C VAL A 968 34.79 -4.66 -33.17
N LEU A 969 33.47 -4.55 -32.98
CA LEU A 969 32.87 -3.80 -31.89
C LEU A 969 32.31 -4.80 -30.88
N HIS A 970 32.91 -4.86 -29.70
CA HIS A 970 32.38 -5.63 -28.58
C HIS A 970 31.60 -4.67 -27.67
N LEU A 971 30.28 -4.83 -27.67
CA LEU A 971 29.37 -4.18 -26.72
C LEU A 971 29.09 -5.15 -25.58
N SER A 972 29.60 -4.84 -24.39
CA SER A 972 29.17 -5.50 -23.17
C SER A 972 28.27 -4.55 -22.38
N SER A 973 27.01 -4.94 -22.16
CA SER A 973 26.18 -4.33 -21.12
C SER A 973 26.54 -4.96 -19.78
N LYS A 974 26.84 -4.13 -18.77
CA LYS A 974 26.72 -4.50 -17.37
C LYS A 974 25.49 -3.80 -16.82
#